data_AF-A0A8H2WCF8-F1
#
_entry.id   AF-A0A8H2WCF8-F1
#
_cell.length_a   1.000
_cell.length_b   1.000
_cell.length_c   1.000
_cell.angle_alpha   90.00
_cell.angle_beta   90.00
_cell.angle_gamma   90.00
#
_symmetry.space_group_name_H-M   'P 1'
#
loop_
_entity.id
_entity.type
_entity.pdbx_description
1 polymer ?
#
loop_
_entity_poly.entity_id
_entity_poly.type
_entity_poly.pdbx_seq_one_letter_code
_entity_poly.pdbx_strand_id
1 'polypeptide(L)'
;MTSSANTGLGELLHMTAQERHTMISIAKQMPLELESYWFVVSRKWFQVWEAAVLGIPNKDCPRVTEQTLGPVDNSDILQTGTAELLPNLVEGYDIELVPEDAWRKYVEWYGQPAVELKREVIAWPTASGLPETRIEVYQPTFTVFLLTNGDGPVQSVSFQISSRAPLCTLASRAASALQISHSDAFRVWNVQRKVPKSGIIAGEVERHSLIPIPLDGKEPLTELNRFSQVLAVEVCSGGQWILDDEFVSISNDPSVPAQVGKEWTALVPGVPFAGRLPLTHVPRGTMGLQNLGNTCFMNAGLQCLLHIPELEEYFLRGYHLSELNPNNPLGMEGQMAEAFSILIKQVYPVGAKPGPLATTGTQLSHVDYHYSYVPLHLKGTVCRWAPTFSGYEECDSQELVGTILDGLHEDLNRILKKPYVEKPEWPEDSKGSNRAELEARIAQETWNGHARRNDSIVVDLFQGMYKNTLTCPDCGKISVTFDPFLSLSLPLPASISAWKHTIYFVPWDTKKRRIAVDVELSKDSTSEDLKRALEHKLGVSKDHLIIAEVWKHKFFQFFENRANITEAAEKDMLIAYELPVSTTSNKSGSTCQIVPVLHVSSSSAFGLPFVTVLNTDGTINYSALKNAIAGRYSQWVSTPNVPPECFELHAFGQHGSGSMETGFRLEDTLSDLVDLQARERDLKGGPLIKPTEVLVAVWKPDPQGHYFLRSGSVFNKWHAHELKNQQSSKQDIALSDCLDELTKVEQLGVNDSWYCSRCKQHRQATKQLQLWSLPTILVLQLKRFAKRAKIDKLVTFPIDGLDFSDRVGGEGCIYDLFAVDEHEGDVMSSGHYSTRAKNPSDGAWYHYQDSLVTPTTPEAAVNPGAYLLFYRRRGVSSEDALKKVKRSGTTFGS
;
A
#
# COMPACT_ATOMS: atom_id res chain seq x y z
N MET A 1 -51.21 -54.77 45.63
CA MET A 1 -51.63 -55.40 44.37
C MET A 1 -51.44 -54.33 43.29
N THR A 2 -50.25 -54.21 42.66
CA THR A 2 -49.82 -54.90 41.41
C THR A 2 -50.80 -54.63 40.25
N SER A 3 -50.46 -54.14 39.05
CA SER A 3 -49.19 -53.96 38.32
C SER A 3 -49.40 -53.08 37.07
N SER A 4 -48.30 -52.53 36.53
CA SER A 4 -47.92 -52.17 35.12
C SER A 4 -48.89 -52.52 33.96
N ALA A 5 -48.92 -51.80 32.81
CA ALA A 5 -47.84 -51.24 31.97
C ALA A 5 -48.35 -50.00 31.17
N ASN A 6 -47.61 -48.91 30.92
CA ASN A 6 -46.40 -48.67 30.11
C ASN A 6 -46.53 -49.06 28.61
N THR A 7 -46.59 -48.06 27.72
CA THR A 7 -45.60 -47.75 26.64
C THR A 7 -46.19 -46.74 25.64
N GLY A 8 -45.44 -45.68 25.30
CA GLY A 8 -45.70 -44.90 24.08
C GLY A 8 -45.37 -43.41 24.10
N LEU A 9 -44.34 -42.95 24.82
CA LEU A 9 -43.83 -41.56 24.71
C LEU A 9 -42.33 -41.49 25.04
N GLY A 10 -41.58 -42.47 24.54
CA GLY A 10 -40.12 -42.46 24.54
C GLY A 10 -39.64 -42.62 23.11
N GLU A 11 -39.03 -41.56 22.57
CA GLU A 11 -37.94 -41.54 21.56
C GLU A 11 -37.84 -40.12 20.97
N LEU A 12 -37.07 -39.23 21.63
CA LEU A 12 -36.37 -38.07 21.01
C LEU A 12 -35.45 -37.32 22.00
N LEU A 13 -34.93 -38.00 23.03
CA LEU A 13 -34.02 -37.42 24.03
C LEU A 13 -32.83 -38.34 24.27
N HIS A 14 -31.95 -38.56 23.28
CA HIS A 14 -30.64 -39.17 23.55
C HIS A 14 -29.58 -38.65 22.58
N MET A 15 -29.20 -37.39 22.73
CA MET A 15 -27.82 -37.00 22.47
C MET A 15 -27.13 -36.79 23.82
N THR A 16 -26.00 -37.42 24.01
CA THR A 16 -25.05 -37.12 25.08
C THR A 16 -24.45 -35.73 24.84
N ALA A 17 -23.90 -35.12 25.88
CA ALA A 17 -23.25 -33.82 25.77
C ALA A 17 -22.09 -33.86 24.74
N GLN A 18 -21.33 -34.97 24.71
CA GLN A 18 -20.29 -35.20 23.72
C GLN A 18 -20.83 -35.26 22.28
N GLU A 19 -21.99 -35.89 22.06
CA GLU A 19 -22.62 -35.95 20.74
C GLU A 19 -23.12 -34.57 20.28
N ARG A 20 -23.63 -33.74 21.20
CA ARG A 20 -24.00 -32.34 20.89
C ARG A 20 -22.79 -31.52 20.47
N HIS A 21 -21.69 -31.61 21.23
CA HIS A 21 -20.43 -30.93 20.90
C HIS A 21 -19.89 -31.38 19.54
N THR A 22 -19.88 -32.68 19.28
CA THR A 22 -19.40 -33.27 18.02
C THR A 22 -20.26 -32.82 16.84
N MET A 23 -21.60 -32.83 16.99
CA MET A 23 -22.53 -32.42 15.94
C MET A 23 -22.31 -30.96 15.51
N ILE A 24 -22.20 -30.06 16.48
CA ILE A 24 -21.93 -28.63 16.20
C ILE A 24 -20.54 -28.46 15.58
N SER A 25 -19.53 -29.18 16.07
CA SER A 25 -18.17 -29.13 15.53
C SER A 25 -18.11 -29.57 14.06
N ILE A 26 -18.86 -30.62 13.70
CA ILE A 26 -18.99 -31.08 12.30
C ILE A 26 -19.77 -30.07 11.47
N ALA A 27 -20.88 -29.54 11.99
CA ALA A 27 -21.72 -28.58 11.27
C ALA A 27 -20.92 -27.33 10.86
N LYS A 28 -20.04 -26.83 11.74
CA LYS A 28 -19.17 -25.68 11.46
C LYS A 28 -18.11 -25.93 10.38
N GLN A 29 -17.82 -27.18 10.05
CA GLN A 29 -16.87 -27.56 8.99
C GLN A 29 -17.55 -27.75 7.63
N MET A 30 -18.88 -27.54 7.55
CA MET A 30 -19.61 -27.66 6.30
C MET A 30 -19.27 -26.51 5.33
N PRO A 31 -19.23 -26.78 4.01
CA PRO A 31 -18.93 -25.77 3.01
C PRO A 31 -19.99 -24.66 2.97
N LEU A 32 -19.59 -23.47 2.53
CA LEU A 32 -20.49 -22.33 2.36
C LEU A 32 -21.29 -22.47 1.06
N GLU A 33 -22.56 -22.83 1.18
CA GLU A 33 -23.49 -22.95 0.06
C GLU A 33 -24.19 -21.61 -0.21
N LEU A 34 -24.25 -21.18 -1.48
CA LEU A 34 -25.05 -20.00 -1.84
C LEU A 34 -26.52 -20.21 -1.45
N GLU A 35 -27.19 -19.12 -1.05
CA GLU A 35 -28.59 -19.16 -0.58
C GLU A 35 -28.78 -19.85 0.79
N SER A 36 -27.69 -20.30 1.42
CA SER A 36 -27.70 -20.73 2.81
C SER A 36 -27.44 -19.57 3.77
N TYR A 37 -27.78 -19.80 5.04
CA TYR A 37 -27.60 -18.84 6.11
C TYR A 37 -26.71 -19.37 7.22
N TRP A 38 -25.95 -18.44 7.79
CA TRP A 38 -25.07 -18.64 8.92
C TRP A 38 -25.35 -17.59 9.98
N PHE A 39 -24.99 -17.88 11.22
CA PHE A 39 -25.28 -17.04 12.38
C PHE A 39 -23.98 -16.67 13.06
N VAL A 40 -23.86 -15.38 13.40
CA VAL A 40 -22.76 -14.85 14.20
C VAL A 40 -23.10 -15.07 15.68
N VAL A 41 -22.23 -15.78 16.38
CA VAL A 41 -22.37 -16.13 17.80
C VAL A 41 -21.20 -15.56 18.58
N SER A 42 -21.42 -14.99 19.76
CA SER A 42 -20.32 -14.58 20.65
C SER A 42 -19.39 -15.76 20.97
N ARG A 43 -18.08 -15.56 20.78
CA ARG A 43 -17.07 -16.56 21.17
C ARG A 43 -17.09 -16.81 22.68
N LYS A 44 -17.38 -15.78 23.48
CA LYS A 44 -17.48 -15.91 24.94
C LYS A 44 -18.63 -16.83 25.33
N TRP A 45 -19.80 -16.64 24.74
CA TRP A 45 -20.92 -17.56 24.97
C TRP A 45 -20.60 -18.98 24.47
N PHE A 46 -19.99 -19.09 23.28
CA PHE A 46 -19.60 -20.38 22.70
C PHE A 46 -18.61 -21.16 23.59
N GLN A 47 -17.62 -20.50 24.19
CA GLN A 47 -16.66 -21.13 25.12
C GLN A 47 -17.32 -21.58 26.42
N VAL A 48 -18.28 -20.81 26.94
CA VAL A 48 -19.06 -21.20 28.13
C VAL A 48 -19.94 -22.40 27.81
N TRP A 49 -20.58 -22.43 26.63
CA TRP A 49 -21.34 -23.57 26.13
C TRP A 49 -20.46 -24.81 26.00
N GLU A 50 -19.32 -24.71 25.32
CA GLU A 50 -18.38 -25.82 25.09
C GLU A 50 -17.88 -26.42 26.42
N ALA A 51 -17.47 -25.57 27.37
CA ALA A 51 -17.05 -25.99 28.69
C ALA A 51 -18.18 -26.66 29.48
N ALA A 52 -19.39 -26.10 29.43
CA ALA A 52 -20.56 -26.62 30.12
C ALA A 52 -21.00 -28.00 29.58
N VAL A 53 -20.95 -28.19 28.26
CA VAL A 53 -21.27 -29.45 27.56
C VAL A 53 -20.20 -30.51 27.79
N LEU A 54 -18.92 -30.14 27.79
CA LEU A 54 -17.81 -31.09 28.03
C LEU A 54 -17.56 -31.38 29.51
N GLY A 55 -18.28 -30.70 30.43
CA GLY A 55 -18.07 -30.83 31.87
C GLY A 55 -16.72 -30.29 32.35
N ILE A 56 -16.11 -29.37 31.58
CA ILE A 56 -14.81 -28.77 31.87
C ILE A 56 -15.04 -27.48 32.68
N PRO A 57 -14.30 -27.23 33.77
CA PRO A 57 -14.44 -25.98 34.53
C PRO A 57 -14.06 -24.76 33.68
N ASN A 58 -15.01 -23.85 33.46
CA ASN A 58 -14.74 -22.53 32.89
C ASN A 58 -14.29 -21.56 34.00
N LYS A 59 -13.12 -20.93 33.86
CA LYS A 59 -12.55 -20.05 34.89
C LYS A 59 -13.37 -18.77 35.10
N ASP A 60 -13.99 -18.25 34.05
CA ASP A 60 -14.73 -16.99 34.08
C ASP A 60 -16.19 -17.20 34.52
N CYS A 61 -16.72 -18.41 34.30
CA CYS A 61 -18.10 -18.79 34.63
C CYS A 61 -18.16 -20.16 35.36
N PRO A 62 -17.54 -20.31 36.55
CA PRO A 62 -17.37 -21.61 37.22
C PRO A 62 -18.65 -22.24 37.76
N ARG A 63 -19.77 -21.50 37.75
CA ARG A 63 -21.08 -21.94 38.23
C ARG A 63 -22.04 -22.33 37.10
N VAL A 64 -21.64 -22.12 35.84
CA VAL A 64 -22.48 -22.43 34.68
C VAL A 64 -22.27 -23.87 34.28
N THR A 65 -23.34 -24.65 34.40
CA THR A 65 -23.49 -26.03 33.90
C THR A 65 -24.40 -26.03 32.68
N GLU A 66 -24.42 -27.13 31.92
CA GLU A 66 -25.30 -27.26 30.76
C GLU A 66 -26.79 -27.06 31.11
N GLN A 67 -27.23 -27.48 32.31
CA GLN A 67 -28.62 -27.30 32.76
C GLN A 67 -28.96 -25.85 33.12
N THR A 68 -27.95 -25.01 33.33
CA THR A 68 -28.09 -23.61 33.76
C THR A 68 -27.71 -22.62 32.67
N LEU A 69 -27.25 -23.10 31.51
CA LEU A 69 -26.89 -22.27 30.37
C LEU A 69 -28.16 -21.67 29.74
N GLY A 70 -28.18 -20.35 29.57
CA GLY A 70 -29.28 -19.64 28.92
C GLY A 70 -29.13 -19.59 27.39
N PRO A 71 -30.08 -18.91 26.71
CA PRO A 71 -30.01 -18.66 25.26
C PRO A 71 -28.68 -18.03 24.83
N VAL A 72 -28.38 -18.06 23.52
CA VAL A 72 -27.20 -17.40 22.95
C VAL A 72 -27.18 -15.91 23.35
N ASP A 73 -26.10 -15.50 24.01
CA ASP A 73 -25.87 -14.12 24.43
C ASP A 73 -24.81 -13.48 23.53
N ASN A 74 -25.25 -12.56 22.67
CA ASN A 74 -24.40 -11.80 21.75
C ASN A 74 -24.09 -10.39 22.28
N SER A 75 -24.42 -10.06 23.54
CA SER A 75 -24.33 -8.68 24.04
C SER A 75 -22.90 -8.11 24.07
N ASP A 76 -21.88 -8.96 24.16
CA ASP A 76 -20.47 -8.54 24.19
C ASP A 76 -19.89 -8.17 22.82
N ILE A 77 -20.55 -8.58 21.74
CA ILE A 77 -20.14 -8.29 20.36
C ILE A 77 -20.97 -7.17 19.72
N LEU A 78 -21.84 -6.53 20.49
CA LEU A 78 -22.75 -5.47 20.02
C LEU A 78 -22.37 -4.10 20.59
N GLN A 79 -22.64 -3.05 19.81
CA GLN A 79 -22.59 -1.68 20.33
C GLN A 79 -23.68 -1.47 21.39
N THR A 80 -23.37 -0.66 22.40
CA THR A 80 -24.25 -0.50 23.56
C THR A 80 -25.61 0.06 23.16
N GLY A 81 -26.66 -0.75 23.38
CA GLY A 81 -28.05 -0.35 23.12
C GLY A 81 -28.51 -0.50 21.66
N THR A 82 -27.72 -1.13 20.79
CA THR A 82 -28.09 -1.40 19.39
C THR A 82 -27.97 -2.89 19.06
N ALA A 83 -28.45 -3.28 17.87
CA ALA A 83 -28.22 -4.60 17.29
C ALA A 83 -27.03 -4.62 16.32
N GLU A 84 -26.20 -3.57 16.33
CA GLU A 84 -25.05 -3.44 15.44
C GLU A 84 -23.82 -4.08 16.06
N LEU A 85 -23.06 -4.80 15.24
CA LEU A 85 -21.78 -5.38 15.65
C LEU A 85 -20.77 -4.29 16.02
N LEU A 86 -19.93 -4.58 17.01
CA LEU A 86 -18.70 -3.82 17.23
C LEU A 86 -17.80 -3.91 15.97
N PRO A 87 -17.02 -2.86 15.65
CA PRO A 87 -16.07 -2.94 14.54
C PRO A 87 -14.94 -3.93 14.87
N ASN A 88 -14.37 -4.55 13.82
CA ASN A 88 -13.17 -5.38 13.87
C ASN A 88 -13.27 -6.68 14.70
N LEU A 89 -14.45 -7.29 14.79
CA LEU A 89 -14.65 -8.60 15.41
C LEU A 89 -14.01 -9.70 14.56
N VAL A 90 -13.33 -10.63 15.21
CA VAL A 90 -12.58 -11.70 14.58
C VAL A 90 -13.21 -13.06 14.88
N GLU A 91 -13.45 -13.85 13.84
CA GLU A 91 -13.91 -15.24 13.98
C GLU A 91 -12.88 -16.12 14.71
N GLY A 92 -13.34 -16.92 15.67
CA GLY A 92 -12.52 -17.75 16.56
C GLY A 92 -12.04 -17.04 17.83
N TYR A 93 -12.14 -15.70 17.90
CA TYR A 93 -11.72 -14.89 19.05
C TYR A 93 -12.86 -14.11 19.69
N ASP A 94 -13.58 -13.33 18.89
CA ASP A 94 -14.72 -12.52 19.35
C ASP A 94 -16.04 -13.17 18.95
N ILE A 95 -16.08 -13.78 17.76
CA ILE A 95 -17.27 -14.41 17.19
C ILE A 95 -17.00 -15.85 16.74
N GLU A 96 -18.06 -16.63 16.59
CA GLU A 96 -18.08 -17.94 15.95
C GLU A 96 -19.18 -17.95 14.88
N LEU A 97 -18.91 -18.48 13.69
CA LEU A 97 -19.94 -18.67 12.68
C LEU A 97 -20.51 -20.09 12.79
N VAL A 98 -21.84 -20.19 12.79
CA VAL A 98 -22.55 -21.47 12.82
C VAL A 98 -23.60 -21.54 11.72
N PRO A 99 -23.75 -22.67 11.01
CA PRO A 99 -24.78 -22.79 9.98
C PRO A 99 -26.18 -22.78 10.60
N GLU A 100 -27.19 -22.46 9.79
CA GLU A 100 -28.60 -22.39 10.22
C GLU A 100 -29.10 -23.65 10.94
N ASP A 101 -28.61 -24.83 10.55
CA ASP A 101 -28.95 -26.10 11.21
C ASP A 101 -28.42 -26.18 12.65
N ALA A 102 -27.18 -25.74 12.86
CA ALA A 102 -26.58 -25.66 14.19
C ALA A 102 -27.26 -24.59 15.04
N TRP A 103 -27.60 -23.44 14.43
CA TRP A 103 -28.35 -22.37 15.09
C TRP A 103 -29.71 -22.84 15.59
N ARG A 104 -30.48 -23.55 14.74
CA ARG A 104 -31.77 -24.12 15.13
C ARG A 104 -31.66 -25.04 16.33
N LYS A 105 -30.55 -25.80 16.43
CA LYS A 105 -30.28 -26.66 17.59
C LYS A 105 -29.97 -25.87 18.85
N TYR A 106 -29.23 -24.77 18.78
CA TYR A 106 -29.06 -23.88 19.94
C TYR A 106 -30.38 -23.29 20.44
N VAL A 107 -31.25 -22.86 19.53
CA VAL A 107 -32.58 -22.33 19.89
C VAL A 107 -33.45 -23.43 20.52
N GLU A 108 -33.41 -24.65 19.95
CA GLU A 108 -34.12 -25.82 20.50
C GLU A 108 -33.63 -26.19 21.91
N TRP A 109 -32.31 -26.17 22.14
CA TRP A 109 -31.70 -26.60 23.40
C TRP A 109 -31.73 -25.54 24.49
N TYR A 110 -31.50 -24.27 24.16
CA TYR A 110 -31.23 -23.21 25.13
C TYR A 110 -32.20 -22.03 25.04
N GLY A 111 -33.12 -22.02 24.07
CA GLY A 111 -34.16 -21.01 23.90
C GLY A 111 -33.79 -19.87 22.93
N GLN A 112 -34.75 -18.98 22.69
CA GLN A 112 -34.62 -17.89 21.72
C GLN A 112 -33.68 -16.78 22.25
N PRO A 113 -32.67 -16.35 21.48
CA PRO A 113 -31.78 -15.27 21.86
C PRO A 113 -32.44 -13.90 21.72
N ALA A 114 -31.94 -12.93 22.48
CA ALA A 114 -32.43 -11.54 22.44
C ALA A 114 -32.11 -10.83 21.11
N VAL A 115 -30.96 -11.15 20.51
CA VAL A 115 -30.52 -10.59 19.22
C VAL A 115 -29.99 -11.73 18.34
N GLU A 116 -30.66 -11.93 17.21
CA GLU A 116 -30.29 -12.90 16.19
C GLU A 116 -29.44 -12.22 15.09
N LEU A 117 -28.22 -12.72 14.89
CA LEU A 117 -27.27 -12.15 13.92
C LEU A 117 -27.12 -13.05 12.70
N LYS A 118 -28.20 -13.16 11.92
CA LYS A 118 -28.26 -13.93 10.68
C LYS A 118 -27.43 -13.29 9.57
N ARG A 119 -26.71 -14.10 8.80
CA ARG A 119 -25.90 -13.73 7.63
C ARG A 119 -26.15 -14.68 6.49
N GLU A 120 -26.20 -14.14 5.28
CA GLU A 120 -26.34 -14.92 4.06
C GLU A 120 -24.96 -15.23 3.49
N VAL A 121 -24.82 -16.40 2.88
CA VAL A 121 -23.65 -16.72 2.06
C VAL A 121 -23.79 -16.01 0.71
N ILE A 122 -22.81 -15.16 0.40
CA ILE A 122 -22.77 -14.34 -0.81
C ILE A 122 -21.70 -14.84 -1.78
N ALA A 123 -21.95 -14.66 -3.08
CA ALA A 123 -20.95 -14.79 -4.14
C ALA A 123 -20.22 -13.45 -4.28
N TRP A 124 -18.90 -13.43 -4.07
CA TRP A 124 -18.06 -12.25 -4.19
C TRP A 124 -17.23 -12.30 -5.47
N PRO A 125 -17.21 -11.24 -6.29
CA PRO A 125 -16.38 -11.21 -7.48
C PRO A 125 -14.91 -11.09 -7.09
N THR A 126 -14.09 -11.89 -7.75
CA THR A 126 -12.63 -11.88 -7.61
C THR A 126 -11.99 -11.30 -8.87
N ALA A 127 -10.73 -10.83 -8.75
CA ALA A 127 -9.97 -10.33 -9.90
C ALA A 127 -9.78 -11.38 -11.01
N SER A 128 -9.93 -12.67 -10.70
CA SER A 128 -9.88 -13.78 -11.66
C SER A 128 -11.20 -14.02 -12.41
N GLY A 129 -12.25 -13.25 -12.15
CA GLY A 129 -13.56 -13.37 -12.83
C GLY A 129 -14.42 -14.54 -12.37
N LEU A 130 -14.03 -15.27 -11.31
CA LEU A 130 -14.78 -16.39 -10.73
C LEU A 130 -15.42 -15.96 -9.39
N PRO A 131 -16.72 -16.16 -9.18
CA PRO A 131 -17.39 -15.79 -7.93
C PRO A 131 -17.00 -16.73 -6.77
N GLU A 132 -16.62 -16.17 -5.62
CA GLU A 132 -16.21 -16.89 -4.41
C GLU A 132 -17.30 -16.83 -3.32
N THR A 133 -17.57 -17.94 -2.62
CA THR A 133 -18.58 -17.95 -1.55
C THR A 133 -18.00 -17.48 -0.22
N ARG A 134 -18.68 -16.53 0.44
CA ARG A 134 -18.27 -16.03 1.76
C ARG A 134 -19.47 -15.60 2.61
N ILE A 135 -19.28 -15.50 3.92
CA ILE A 135 -20.26 -14.92 4.85
C ILE A 135 -19.93 -13.44 5.03
N GLU A 136 -20.87 -12.56 4.68
CA GLU A 136 -20.74 -11.12 4.87
C GLU A 136 -21.01 -10.73 6.33
N VAL A 137 -20.05 -10.91 7.24
CA VAL A 137 -20.21 -10.59 8.67
C VAL A 137 -20.62 -9.13 8.88
N TYR A 138 -20.03 -8.21 8.11
CA TYR A 138 -20.40 -6.80 8.07
C TYR A 138 -21.07 -6.46 6.74
N GLN A 139 -22.34 -6.09 6.77
CA GLN A 139 -23.04 -5.59 5.59
C GLN A 139 -22.56 -4.18 5.24
N PRO A 140 -22.45 -3.83 3.94
CA PRO A 140 -22.09 -2.47 3.54
C PRO A 140 -23.12 -1.47 4.06
N THR A 141 -22.61 -0.35 4.57
CA THR A 141 -23.44 0.77 5.05
C THR A 141 -23.48 1.83 3.96
N PHE A 142 -24.69 2.22 3.55
CA PHE A 142 -24.91 3.30 2.59
C PHE A 142 -25.44 4.53 3.31
N THR A 143 -24.89 5.70 2.99
CA THR A 143 -25.44 6.99 3.42
C THR A 143 -26.23 7.60 2.27
N VAL A 144 -27.53 7.80 2.46
CA VAL A 144 -28.42 8.41 1.47
C VAL A 144 -28.71 9.86 1.85
N PHE A 145 -28.67 10.75 0.85
CA PHE A 145 -29.04 12.16 0.95
C PHE A 145 -30.26 12.46 0.07
N LEU A 146 -31.13 13.37 0.51
CA LEU A 146 -32.15 13.95 -0.35
C LEU A 146 -31.51 15.05 -1.23
N LEU A 147 -31.69 14.99 -2.54
CA LEU A 147 -31.22 16.02 -3.46
C LEU A 147 -32.10 17.28 -3.34
N THR A 148 -31.47 18.45 -3.15
CA THR A 148 -32.21 19.72 -2.99
C THR A 148 -31.62 20.84 -3.86
N ASN A 149 -32.38 21.93 -4.05
CA ASN A 149 -31.93 23.16 -4.71
C ASN A 149 -31.17 24.13 -3.79
N GLY A 150 -30.85 23.73 -2.56
CA GLY A 150 -30.12 24.56 -1.59
C GLY A 150 -30.98 25.30 -0.55
N ASP A 151 -32.32 25.26 -0.67
CA ASP A 151 -33.25 25.99 0.21
C ASP A 151 -33.87 25.14 1.36
N GLY A 152 -33.32 23.96 1.66
CA GLY A 152 -33.90 23.01 2.63
C GLY A 152 -32.90 22.42 3.64
N PRO A 153 -33.37 21.85 4.77
CA PRO A 153 -32.51 21.16 5.72
C PRO A 153 -31.88 19.91 5.08
N VAL A 154 -30.60 19.66 5.37
CA VAL A 154 -29.87 18.48 4.90
C VAL A 154 -30.46 17.23 5.53
N GLN A 155 -31.21 16.45 4.74
CA GLN A 155 -31.71 15.15 5.17
C GLN A 155 -30.75 14.06 4.71
N SER A 156 -30.18 13.33 5.68
CA SER A 156 -29.35 12.16 5.41
C SER A 156 -29.68 11.04 6.37
N VAL A 157 -29.68 9.80 5.87
CA VAL A 157 -29.93 8.59 6.66
C VAL A 157 -28.93 7.54 6.22
N SER A 158 -28.42 6.73 7.15
CA SER A 158 -27.58 5.58 6.80
C SER A 158 -28.35 4.28 7.03
N PHE A 159 -28.14 3.29 6.15
CA PHE A 159 -28.73 1.97 6.29
C PHE A 159 -27.77 0.89 5.76
N GLN A 160 -27.92 -0.33 6.28
CA GLN A 160 -27.17 -1.50 5.84
C GLN A 160 -27.98 -2.36 4.88
N ILE A 161 -27.30 -3.03 3.95
CA ILE A 161 -27.93 -3.92 2.97
C ILE A 161 -26.94 -5.02 2.55
N SER A 162 -27.43 -6.24 2.32
CA SER A 162 -26.58 -7.34 1.81
C SER A 162 -26.02 -7.01 0.43
N SER A 163 -24.75 -7.32 0.18
CA SER A 163 -24.14 -7.13 -1.15
C SER A 163 -24.79 -8.00 -2.26
N ARG A 164 -25.61 -8.99 -1.92
CA ARG A 164 -26.41 -9.74 -2.91
C ARG A 164 -27.72 -9.03 -3.29
N ALA A 165 -28.14 -8.01 -2.55
CA ALA A 165 -29.42 -7.37 -2.79
C ALA A 165 -29.47 -6.79 -4.23
N PRO A 166 -30.58 -7.00 -4.95
CA PRO A 166 -30.77 -6.37 -6.26
C PRO A 166 -30.69 -4.84 -6.17
N LEU A 167 -30.22 -4.18 -7.22
CA LEU A 167 -30.20 -2.71 -7.28
C LEU A 167 -31.56 -2.06 -7.02
N CYS A 168 -32.65 -2.69 -7.46
CA CYS A 168 -34.00 -2.23 -7.16
C CYS A 168 -34.31 -2.20 -5.64
N THR A 169 -33.74 -3.14 -4.88
CA THR A 169 -33.88 -3.21 -3.42
C THR A 169 -33.05 -2.13 -2.74
N LEU A 170 -31.84 -1.84 -3.25
CA LEU A 170 -31.03 -0.70 -2.79
C LEU A 170 -31.78 0.61 -3.00
N ALA A 171 -32.31 0.84 -4.20
CA ALA A 171 -33.04 2.05 -4.54
C ALA A 171 -34.32 2.23 -3.69
N SER A 172 -35.08 1.15 -3.52
CA SER A 172 -36.28 1.16 -2.68
C SER A 172 -35.94 1.45 -1.21
N ARG A 173 -34.88 0.82 -0.65
CA ARG A 173 -34.43 1.11 0.72
C ARG A 173 -33.96 2.55 0.88
N ALA A 174 -33.25 3.10 -0.10
CA ALA A 174 -32.80 4.49 -0.08
C ALA A 174 -33.99 5.48 -0.01
N ALA A 175 -35.03 5.26 -0.82
CA ALA A 175 -36.24 6.07 -0.80
C ALA A 175 -37.03 5.92 0.51
N SER A 176 -37.22 4.68 0.98
CA SER A 176 -37.92 4.41 2.24
C SER A 176 -37.18 4.97 3.46
N ALA A 177 -35.84 4.94 3.48
CA ALA A 177 -35.03 5.51 4.54
C ALA A 177 -35.22 7.04 4.68
N LEU A 178 -35.48 7.72 3.55
CA LEU A 178 -35.83 9.14 3.51
C LEU A 178 -37.33 9.42 3.69
N GLN A 179 -38.15 8.40 3.94
CA GLN A 179 -39.61 8.48 4.12
C GLN A 179 -40.36 8.99 2.87
N ILE A 180 -39.83 8.69 1.67
CA ILE A 180 -40.48 9.03 0.39
C ILE A 180 -41.62 8.03 0.11
N SER A 181 -42.79 8.52 -0.29
CA SER A 181 -43.96 7.67 -0.54
C SER A 181 -43.78 6.83 -1.80
N HIS A 182 -44.32 5.61 -1.82
CA HIS A 182 -44.36 4.77 -3.02
C HIS A 182 -45.18 5.38 -4.18
N SER A 183 -46.02 6.39 -3.90
CA SER A 183 -46.76 7.16 -4.90
C SER A 183 -45.91 8.22 -5.60
N ASP A 184 -44.77 8.59 -5.02
CA ASP A 184 -43.93 9.67 -5.53
C ASP A 184 -43.00 9.12 -6.61
N ALA A 185 -42.89 9.83 -7.73
CA ALA A 185 -41.88 9.48 -8.73
C ALA A 185 -40.51 9.93 -8.23
N PHE A 186 -39.58 8.99 -8.02
CA PHE A 186 -38.22 9.27 -7.56
C PHE A 186 -37.15 8.62 -8.45
N ARG A 187 -35.92 9.12 -8.36
CA ARG A 187 -34.71 8.54 -8.96
C ARG A 187 -33.64 8.42 -7.88
N VAL A 188 -32.77 7.43 -8.00
CA VAL A 188 -31.66 7.22 -7.06
C VAL A 188 -30.34 7.27 -7.83
N TRP A 189 -29.38 8.02 -7.29
CA TRP A 189 -28.09 8.26 -7.90
C TRP A 189 -26.97 7.79 -6.97
N ASN A 190 -25.97 7.11 -7.52
CA ASN A 190 -24.70 6.80 -6.87
C ASN A 190 -23.71 7.96 -7.05
N VAL A 191 -23.04 8.39 -5.97
CA VAL A 191 -22.29 9.66 -5.90
C VAL A 191 -20.79 9.43 -5.65
N GLN A 192 -19.97 9.42 -6.71
CA GLN A 192 -18.58 8.95 -6.67
C GLN A 192 -17.56 9.83 -5.89
N ARG A 193 -17.96 11.00 -5.35
CA ARG A 193 -17.07 11.92 -4.63
C ARG A 193 -17.46 12.07 -3.15
N LYS A 194 -16.50 12.49 -2.32
CA LYS A 194 -16.76 12.88 -0.93
C LYS A 194 -17.80 14.00 -0.89
N VAL A 195 -18.95 13.72 -0.26
CA VAL A 195 -20.05 14.67 -0.11
C VAL A 195 -19.73 15.65 1.03
N PRO A 196 -19.90 16.98 0.81
CA PRO A 196 -19.76 17.98 1.87
C PRO A 196 -20.73 17.72 3.04
N LYS A 197 -20.39 18.18 4.25
CA LYS A 197 -21.31 18.13 5.41
C LYS A 197 -22.62 18.92 5.18
N SER A 198 -22.65 19.81 4.20
CA SER A 198 -23.81 20.59 3.77
C SER A 198 -24.78 19.82 2.86
N GLY A 199 -24.59 18.52 2.64
CA GLY A 199 -25.49 17.70 1.83
C GLY A 199 -25.19 17.75 0.33
N ILE A 200 -26.15 17.31 -0.49
CA ILE A 200 -26.03 17.28 -1.95
C ILE A 200 -26.98 18.33 -2.54
N ILE A 201 -26.39 19.39 -3.09
CA ILE A 201 -27.11 20.50 -3.72
C ILE A 201 -27.00 20.35 -5.24
N ALA A 202 -28.13 20.38 -5.94
CA ALA A 202 -28.19 20.14 -7.38
C ALA A 202 -27.28 21.06 -8.22
N GLY A 203 -27.08 22.31 -7.80
CA GLY A 203 -26.17 23.26 -8.45
C GLY A 203 -24.68 22.98 -8.26
N GLU A 204 -24.30 22.16 -7.27
CA GLU A 204 -22.91 21.82 -6.94
C GLU A 204 -22.50 20.44 -7.47
N VAL A 205 -23.46 19.65 -7.96
CA VAL A 205 -23.19 18.31 -8.48
C VAL A 205 -22.70 18.39 -9.92
N GLU A 206 -21.47 17.94 -10.16
CA GLU A 206 -20.99 17.68 -11.51
C GLU A 206 -21.82 16.54 -12.13
N ARG A 207 -22.74 16.88 -13.05
CA ARG A 207 -23.75 15.94 -13.60
C ARG A 207 -23.16 14.62 -14.13
N HIS A 208 -21.95 14.65 -14.71
CA HIS A 208 -21.23 13.48 -15.21
C HIS A 208 -20.74 12.49 -14.12
N SER A 209 -20.82 12.87 -12.84
CA SER A 209 -20.38 12.08 -11.70
C SER A 209 -21.51 11.37 -10.95
N LEU A 210 -22.77 11.58 -11.36
CA LEU A 210 -23.93 10.84 -10.88
C LEU A 210 -24.17 9.60 -11.76
N ILE A 211 -24.21 8.43 -11.14
CA ILE A 211 -24.53 7.18 -11.82
C ILE A 211 -25.95 6.75 -11.41
N PRO A 212 -26.90 6.61 -12.36
CA PRO A 212 -28.26 6.21 -12.01
C PRO A 212 -28.30 4.77 -11.47
N ILE A 213 -29.10 4.54 -10.43
CA ILE A 213 -29.44 3.21 -9.94
C ILE A 213 -30.80 2.81 -10.51
N PRO A 214 -30.87 1.75 -11.36
CA PRO A 214 -32.12 1.33 -11.96
C PRO A 214 -33.11 0.82 -10.91
N LEU A 215 -34.35 1.32 -10.97
CA LEU A 215 -35.44 0.91 -10.06
C LEU A 215 -35.95 -0.51 -10.35
N ASP A 216 -35.65 -1.05 -11.53
CA ASP A 216 -35.99 -2.40 -11.98
C ASP A 216 -34.75 -3.32 -12.09
N GLY A 217 -33.56 -2.82 -11.72
CA GLY A 217 -32.30 -3.55 -11.80
C GLY A 217 -32.29 -4.80 -10.93
N LYS A 218 -32.06 -5.94 -11.56
CA LYS A 218 -32.04 -7.26 -10.91
C LYS A 218 -30.63 -7.74 -10.58
N GLU A 219 -29.60 -7.10 -11.11
CA GLU A 219 -28.22 -7.40 -10.78
C GLU A 219 -27.91 -7.13 -9.28
N PRO A 220 -27.09 -7.98 -8.64
CA PRO A 220 -26.68 -7.82 -7.25
C PRO A 220 -25.61 -6.72 -7.11
N LEU A 221 -25.50 -6.11 -5.91
CA LEU A 221 -24.48 -5.07 -5.64
C LEU A 221 -23.05 -5.55 -5.85
N THR A 222 -22.81 -6.85 -5.70
CA THR A 222 -21.52 -7.51 -5.88
C THR A 222 -20.93 -7.32 -7.27
N GLU A 223 -21.73 -7.27 -8.34
CA GLU A 223 -21.20 -7.17 -9.71
C GLU A 223 -20.66 -5.78 -10.11
N LEU A 224 -20.68 -4.81 -9.18
CA LEU A 224 -20.37 -3.41 -9.47
C LEU A 224 -19.37 -2.86 -8.45
N ASN A 225 -18.08 -3.14 -8.67
CA ASN A 225 -16.91 -2.55 -7.98
C ASN A 225 -16.79 -1.01 -8.08
N ARG A 226 -17.88 -0.28 -8.36
CA ARG A 226 -17.90 1.17 -8.67
C ARG A 226 -18.87 2.00 -7.81
N PHE A 227 -19.48 1.41 -6.78
CA PHE A 227 -20.35 2.15 -5.85
C PHE A 227 -19.54 2.83 -4.75
N SER A 228 -19.50 4.15 -4.77
CA SER A 228 -19.34 4.95 -3.57
C SER A 228 -20.52 4.63 -2.65
N GLN A 229 -20.28 4.31 -1.38
CA GLN A 229 -21.33 4.03 -0.38
C GLN A 229 -22.21 5.25 -0.04
N VAL A 230 -22.38 6.18 -0.98
CA VAL A 230 -23.11 7.43 -0.86
C VAL A 230 -24.12 7.54 -2.00
N LEU A 231 -25.39 7.73 -1.64
CA LEU A 231 -26.53 7.80 -2.54
C LEU A 231 -27.21 9.17 -2.47
N ALA A 232 -27.78 9.62 -3.58
CA ALA A 232 -28.69 10.78 -3.63
C ALA A 232 -30.06 10.33 -4.14
N VAL A 233 -31.14 10.67 -3.46
CA VAL A 233 -32.50 10.45 -3.95
C VAL A 233 -33.07 11.78 -4.42
N GLU A 234 -33.57 11.79 -5.65
CA GLU A 234 -34.25 12.91 -6.27
C GLU A 234 -35.74 12.59 -6.38
N VAL A 235 -36.60 13.50 -5.94
CA VAL A 235 -38.06 13.36 -6.01
C VAL A 235 -38.61 14.31 -7.07
N CYS A 236 -39.46 13.80 -7.96
CA CYS A 236 -40.17 14.59 -8.95
C CYS A 236 -41.30 15.37 -8.28
N SER A 237 -41.24 16.69 -8.35
CA SER A 237 -42.25 17.58 -7.79
C SER A 237 -43.01 18.28 -8.91
N GLY A 238 -44.34 18.11 -8.95
CA GLY A 238 -45.18 18.76 -9.97
C GLY A 238 -44.90 18.32 -11.42
N GLY A 239 -44.32 17.12 -11.61
CA GLY A 239 -43.94 16.61 -12.94
C GLY A 239 -42.58 17.12 -13.44
N GLN A 240 -41.83 17.85 -12.62
CA GLN A 240 -40.48 18.32 -12.94
C GLN A 240 -39.44 17.66 -12.03
N TRP A 241 -38.36 17.18 -12.66
CA TRP A 241 -37.15 16.75 -11.99
C TRP A 241 -36.28 17.96 -11.65
N ILE A 242 -35.46 17.84 -10.61
CA ILE A 242 -34.51 18.88 -10.21
C ILE A 242 -33.35 18.96 -11.22
N LEU A 243 -32.96 17.81 -11.77
CA LEU A 243 -31.96 17.67 -12.83
C LEU A 243 -32.63 17.51 -14.19
N ASP A 244 -32.19 18.27 -15.19
CA ASP A 244 -32.68 18.18 -16.57
C ASP A 244 -32.26 16.87 -17.25
N ASP A 245 -33.11 16.29 -18.11
CA ASP A 245 -32.87 14.99 -18.79
C ASP A 245 -31.69 15.00 -19.79
N GLU A 246 -31.10 16.15 -20.16
CA GLU A 246 -30.23 16.27 -21.35
C GLU A 246 -28.77 15.81 -21.23
N PHE A 247 -28.24 15.41 -20.06
CA PHE A 247 -26.81 15.02 -19.97
C PHE A 247 -26.51 13.90 -18.96
N VAL A 248 -27.24 12.77 -19.05
CA VAL A 248 -26.82 11.50 -18.43
C VAL A 248 -26.03 10.69 -19.47
N SER A 249 -24.71 10.89 -19.54
CA SER A 249 -23.86 10.12 -20.44
C SER A 249 -23.60 8.71 -19.88
N ILE A 250 -24.19 7.69 -20.49
CA ILE A 250 -23.74 6.31 -20.35
C ILE A 250 -22.34 6.24 -20.99
N SER A 251 -21.31 6.01 -20.17
CA SER A 251 -19.96 5.71 -20.64
C SER A 251 -19.97 4.38 -21.42
N ASN A 252 -20.10 4.44 -22.74
CA ASN A 252 -19.75 3.35 -23.64
C ASN A 252 -18.21 3.26 -23.73
N ASP A 253 -17.62 2.42 -22.89
CA ASP A 253 -16.21 2.04 -23.00
C ASP A 253 -16.03 1.08 -24.21
N PRO A 254 -15.19 1.40 -25.21
CA PRO A 254 -14.99 0.56 -26.40
C PRO A 254 -14.16 -0.72 -26.16
N SER A 255 -13.72 -1.04 -24.94
CA SER A 255 -12.81 -2.17 -24.70
C SER A 255 -13.49 -3.54 -24.45
N VAL A 256 -14.79 -3.69 -24.73
CA VAL A 256 -15.49 -4.99 -24.63
C VAL A 256 -16.17 -5.35 -25.95
N PRO A 257 -15.66 -6.36 -26.70
CA PRO A 257 -16.35 -6.86 -27.88
C PRO A 257 -17.68 -7.52 -27.50
N ALA A 258 -18.79 -6.98 -28.03
CA ALA A 258 -20.18 -7.38 -27.75
C ALA A 258 -20.60 -8.76 -28.32
N GLN A 259 -19.68 -9.71 -28.52
CA GLN A 259 -19.96 -10.99 -29.17
C GLN A 259 -19.65 -12.26 -28.36
N VAL A 260 -19.17 -12.17 -27.11
CA VAL A 260 -18.89 -13.38 -26.31
C VAL A 260 -20.13 -13.87 -25.53
N GLY A 261 -21.12 -13.01 -25.29
CA GLY A 261 -22.30 -13.34 -24.47
C GLY A 261 -23.40 -14.17 -25.15
N LYS A 262 -23.32 -14.41 -26.47
CA LYS A 262 -24.40 -15.11 -27.21
C LYS A 262 -24.08 -16.55 -27.63
N GLU A 263 -22.83 -17.02 -27.49
CA GLU A 263 -22.47 -18.39 -27.86
C GLU A 263 -22.25 -19.34 -26.67
N TRP A 264 -22.17 -18.82 -25.44
CA TRP A 264 -21.92 -19.67 -24.26
C TRP A 264 -23.12 -20.53 -23.83
N THR A 265 -24.34 -20.02 -23.97
CA THR A 265 -25.58 -20.77 -23.65
C THR A 265 -25.88 -21.92 -24.63
N ALA A 266 -25.20 -21.96 -25.78
CA ALA A 266 -25.34 -23.04 -26.77
C ALA A 266 -24.32 -24.18 -26.59
N LEU A 267 -23.27 -23.99 -25.78
CA LEU A 267 -22.16 -24.94 -25.69
C LEU A 267 -22.32 -26.01 -24.60
N VAL A 268 -23.21 -25.84 -23.60
CA VAL A 268 -23.55 -26.91 -22.65
C VAL A 268 -25.00 -26.82 -22.13
N PRO A 269 -25.99 -27.42 -22.80
CA PRO A 269 -27.30 -27.66 -22.20
C PRO A 269 -27.26 -28.96 -21.38
N GLY A 270 -27.50 -28.88 -20.06
CA GLY A 270 -27.97 -30.03 -19.28
C GLY A 270 -26.97 -30.79 -18.39
N VAL A 271 -25.99 -30.13 -17.75
CA VAL A 271 -25.22 -30.78 -16.68
C VAL A 271 -25.83 -30.43 -15.31
N PRO A 272 -26.34 -31.42 -14.54
CA PRO A 272 -26.99 -31.19 -13.26
C PRO A 272 -25.98 -30.81 -12.18
N PHE A 273 -26.32 -29.80 -11.38
CA PHE A 273 -25.62 -29.39 -10.18
C PHE A 273 -25.80 -30.48 -9.11
N ALA A 274 -24.77 -31.30 -8.93
CA ALA A 274 -24.61 -32.18 -7.78
C ALA A 274 -23.10 -32.28 -7.50
N GLY A 275 -22.56 -31.26 -6.83
CA GLY A 275 -21.19 -31.28 -6.30
C GLY A 275 -21.10 -32.29 -5.17
N ARG A 276 -20.84 -33.55 -5.51
CA ARG A 276 -20.30 -34.54 -4.57
C ARG A 276 -18.93 -34.05 -4.07
N LEU A 277 -18.66 -34.23 -2.78
CA LEU A 277 -17.31 -34.27 -2.21
C LEU A 277 -16.36 -35.10 -3.10
N PRO A 278 -15.07 -34.75 -3.14
CA PRO A 278 -14.13 -35.67 -2.51
C PRO A 278 -13.01 -34.98 -1.71
N LEU A 279 -12.91 -35.38 -0.43
CA LEU A 279 -11.62 -35.60 0.21
C LEU A 279 -10.82 -36.57 -0.68
N THR A 280 -9.78 -36.14 -1.41
CA THR A 280 -8.60 -36.95 -1.90
C THR A 280 -7.80 -36.39 -3.09
N HIS A 281 -8.11 -35.22 -3.69
CA HIS A 281 -7.51 -34.83 -4.99
C HIS A 281 -6.67 -33.55 -5.08
N VAL A 282 -6.52 -32.74 -4.01
CA VAL A 282 -5.61 -31.57 -4.06
C VAL A 282 -4.16 -32.04 -3.98
N PRO A 283 -3.29 -31.71 -4.96
CA PRO A 283 -1.85 -31.90 -4.81
C PRO A 283 -1.34 -31.17 -3.57
N ARG A 284 -0.55 -31.87 -2.76
CA ARG A 284 0.06 -31.30 -1.56
C ARG A 284 0.88 -30.05 -1.93
N GLY A 285 0.62 -28.91 -1.28
CA GLY A 285 1.33 -27.63 -1.53
C GLY A 285 0.73 -26.74 -2.63
N THR A 286 -0.40 -27.12 -3.26
CA THR A 286 -1.05 -26.30 -4.32
C THR A 286 -2.32 -25.60 -3.84
N MET A 287 -2.40 -25.24 -2.55
CA MET A 287 -3.54 -24.53 -1.96
C MET A 287 -3.37 -23.01 -2.15
N GLY A 288 -4.37 -22.35 -2.75
CA GLY A 288 -4.46 -20.89 -2.81
C GLY A 288 -4.83 -20.27 -1.47
N LEU A 289 -4.63 -18.95 -1.30
CA LEU A 289 -5.04 -18.21 -0.10
C LEU A 289 -6.05 -17.14 -0.46
N GLN A 290 -7.21 -17.14 0.19
CA GLN A 290 -8.29 -16.20 -0.11
C GLN A 290 -7.90 -14.76 0.26
N ASN A 291 -8.21 -13.81 -0.63
CA ASN A 291 -8.02 -12.39 -0.38
C ASN A 291 -9.12 -11.85 0.57
N LEU A 292 -8.72 -11.23 1.66
CA LEU A 292 -9.59 -10.72 2.72
C LEU A 292 -9.80 -9.21 2.65
N GLY A 293 -9.73 -8.66 1.43
CA GLY A 293 -9.76 -7.22 1.14
C GLY A 293 -8.37 -6.60 1.25
N ASN A 294 -7.75 -6.32 0.10
CA ASN A 294 -6.40 -5.77 -0.03
C ASN A 294 -5.32 -6.55 0.76
N THR A 295 -5.47 -7.88 0.89
CA THR A 295 -4.49 -8.74 1.57
C THR A 295 -3.64 -9.58 0.62
N CYS A 296 -3.57 -9.22 -0.66
CA CYS A 296 -2.71 -9.91 -1.62
C CYS A 296 -1.24 -9.87 -1.19
N PHE A 297 -0.78 -8.76 -0.59
CA PHE A 297 0.57 -8.63 -0.01
C PHE A 297 0.85 -9.72 1.05
N MET A 298 -0.18 -10.09 1.81
CA MET A 298 -0.11 -11.14 2.81
C MET A 298 -0.09 -12.51 2.19
N ASN A 299 -0.97 -12.77 1.24
CA ASN A 299 -1.02 -14.04 0.55
C ASN A 299 0.30 -14.34 -0.17
N ALA A 300 0.87 -13.36 -0.87
CA ALA A 300 2.13 -13.53 -1.57
C ALA A 300 3.32 -13.81 -0.61
N GLY A 301 3.49 -12.97 0.42
CA GLY A 301 4.53 -13.19 1.43
C GLY A 301 4.39 -14.54 2.15
N LEU A 302 3.16 -14.96 2.47
CA LEU A 302 2.88 -16.26 3.08
C LEU A 302 3.23 -17.42 2.15
N GLN A 303 2.83 -17.36 0.87
CA GLN A 303 3.15 -18.41 -0.09
C GLN A 303 4.68 -18.59 -0.22
N CYS A 304 5.47 -17.53 -0.16
CA CYS A 304 6.93 -17.66 -0.13
C CYS A 304 7.44 -18.43 1.10
N LEU A 305 6.88 -18.17 2.29
CA LEU A 305 7.27 -18.85 3.54
C LEU A 305 6.78 -20.30 3.61
N LEU A 306 5.58 -20.58 3.10
CA LEU A 306 4.94 -21.90 3.12
C LEU A 306 5.65 -22.93 2.23
N HIS A 307 6.46 -22.46 1.28
CA HIS A 307 7.21 -23.31 0.36
C HIS A 307 8.67 -23.55 0.80
N ILE A 308 9.01 -23.20 2.05
CA ILE A 308 10.31 -23.52 2.66
C ILE A 308 10.24 -24.95 3.23
N PRO A 309 10.98 -25.93 2.65
CA PRO A 309 10.89 -27.32 3.06
C PRO A 309 11.17 -27.55 4.56
N GLU A 310 12.13 -26.80 5.11
CA GLU A 310 12.51 -26.90 6.52
C GLU A 310 11.41 -26.40 7.46
N LEU A 311 10.66 -25.35 7.09
CA LEU A 311 9.52 -24.87 7.89
C LEU A 311 8.33 -25.82 7.75
N GLU A 312 8.04 -26.29 6.55
CA GLU A 312 7.00 -27.30 6.31
C GLU A 312 7.22 -28.52 7.23
N GLU A 313 8.43 -29.11 7.19
CA GLU A 313 8.77 -30.27 8.01
C GLU A 313 8.70 -29.96 9.51
N TYR A 314 9.21 -28.81 9.94
CA TYR A 314 9.22 -28.40 11.34
C TYR A 314 7.80 -28.27 11.95
N PHE A 315 6.87 -27.67 11.20
CA PHE A 315 5.50 -27.48 11.66
C PHE A 315 4.63 -28.75 11.51
N LEU A 316 4.76 -29.48 10.40
CA LEU A 316 3.99 -30.71 10.18
C LEU A 316 4.38 -31.84 11.13
N ARG A 317 5.66 -31.95 11.51
CA ARG A 317 6.11 -32.92 12.53
C ARG A 317 5.81 -32.48 13.96
N GLY A 318 5.30 -31.27 14.17
CA GLY A 318 4.95 -30.78 15.49
C GLY A 318 6.13 -30.34 16.35
N TYR A 319 7.34 -30.14 15.79
CA TYR A 319 8.52 -29.76 16.57
C TYR A 319 8.34 -28.43 17.30
N HIS A 320 7.63 -27.48 16.67
CA HIS A 320 7.26 -26.19 17.26
C HIS A 320 6.59 -26.30 18.63
N LEU A 321 5.75 -27.32 18.87
CA LEU A 321 5.01 -27.48 20.13
C LEU A 321 5.92 -27.59 21.34
N SER A 322 7.12 -28.17 21.16
CA SER A 322 8.11 -28.31 22.23
C SER A 322 8.98 -27.06 22.43
N GLU A 323 9.03 -26.16 21.45
CA GLU A 323 9.84 -24.93 21.48
C GLU A 323 9.01 -23.67 21.78
N LEU A 324 7.68 -23.80 21.97
CA LEU A 324 6.80 -22.67 22.31
C LEU A 324 7.26 -21.95 23.58
N ASN A 325 7.38 -20.63 23.48
CA ASN A 325 7.81 -19.76 24.56
C ASN A 325 6.74 -18.68 24.86
N PRO A 326 5.59 -19.06 25.44
CA PRO A 326 4.47 -18.14 25.67
C PRO A 326 4.76 -17.06 26.70
N ASN A 327 5.82 -17.19 27.49
CA ASN A 327 6.21 -16.24 28.53
C ASN A 327 7.30 -15.26 28.05
N ASN A 328 7.71 -15.32 26.79
CA ASN A 328 8.69 -14.38 26.24
C ASN A 328 8.09 -12.97 26.20
N PRO A 329 8.67 -11.98 26.90
CA PRO A 329 8.14 -10.61 26.91
C PRO A 329 8.19 -9.91 25.54
N LEU A 330 8.91 -10.47 24.57
CA LEU A 330 8.99 -9.99 23.18
C LEU A 330 8.16 -10.86 22.21
N GLY A 331 7.56 -11.96 22.68
CA GLY A 331 6.75 -12.86 21.88
C GLY A 331 5.27 -12.50 21.89
N MET A 332 4.48 -13.33 21.22
CA MET A 332 3.04 -13.17 20.98
C MET A 332 2.26 -14.27 21.70
N GLU A 333 2.76 -14.68 22.88
CA GLU A 333 2.20 -15.76 23.71
C GLU A 333 2.11 -17.12 23.00
N GLY A 334 2.89 -17.35 21.93
CA GLY A 334 2.83 -18.56 21.11
C GLY A 334 1.77 -18.52 20.00
N GLN A 335 0.97 -17.45 19.93
CA GLN A 335 -0.17 -17.35 19.02
C GLN A 335 0.26 -17.25 17.55
N MET A 336 1.39 -16.61 17.25
CA MET A 336 1.91 -16.51 15.87
C MET A 336 2.35 -17.88 15.37
N ALA A 337 3.08 -18.63 16.20
CA ALA A 337 3.53 -19.98 15.87
C ALA A 337 2.36 -20.96 15.72
N GLU A 338 1.33 -20.85 16.57
CA GLU A 338 0.11 -21.65 16.45
C GLU A 338 -0.65 -21.35 15.16
N ALA A 339 -0.93 -20.08 14.87
CA ALA A 339 -1.66 -19.66 13.68
C ALA A 339 -0.92 -20.08 12.39
N PHE A 340 0.41 -19.95 12.38
CA PHE A 340 1.23 -20.40 11.26
C PHE A 340 1.23 -21.94 11.12
N SER A 341 1.25 -22.68 12.24
CA SER A 341 1.11 -24.15 12.21
C SER A 341 -0.23 -24.57 11.61
N ILE A 342 -1.32 -23.90 11.97
CA ILE A 342 -2.65 -24.19 11.43
C ILE A 342 -2.63 -23.96 9.92
N LEU A 343 -2.12 -22.81 9.47
CA LEU A 343 -2.02 -22.50 8.04
C LEU A 343 -1.23 -23.57 7.27
N ILE A 344 -0.04 -23.96 7.75
CA ILE A 344 0.77 -25.01 7.11
C ILE A 344 -0.01 -26.33 7.00
N LYS A 345 -0.71 -26.75 8.06
CA LYS A 345 -1.49 -27.99 8.04
C LYS A 345 -2.66 -27.96 7.05
N GLN A 346 -3.20 -26.78 6.75
CA GLN A 346 -4.26 -26.60 5.75
C GLN A 346 -3.72 -26.62 4.32
N VAL A 347 -2.55 -26.04 4.09
CA VAL A 347 -1.88 -26.06 2.77
C VAL A 347 -1.28 -27.45 2.46
N TYR A 348 -0.88 -28.19 3.50
CA TYR A 348 -0.30 -29.52 3.41
C TYR A 348 -1.12 -30.56 4.22
N PRO A 349 -2.38 -30.86 3.83
CA PRO A 349 -3.26 -31.71 4.62
C PRO A 349 -2.80 -33.17 4.61
N VAL A 350 -3.01 -33.84 5.75
CA VAL A 350 -2.66 -35.25 5.94
C VAL A 350 -3.46 -36.13 4.97
N GLY A 351 -2.76 -36.92 4.15
CA GLY A 351 -3.37 -37.79 3.14
C GLY A 351 -3.48 -37.18 1.74
N ALA A 352 -3.10 -35.91 1.54
CA ALA A 352 -2.90 -35.34 0.21
C ALA A 352 -1.79 -36.10 -0.53
N LYS A 353 -2.06 -36.47 -1.78
CA LYS A 353 -1.05 -37.11 -2.64
C LYS A 353 -0.14 -36.03 -3.24
N PRO A 354 1.15 -36.31 -3.46
CA PRO A 354 1.96 -35.51 -4.38
C PRO A 354 1.29 -35.57 -5.76
N GLY A 355 1.07 -34.43 -6.41
CA GLY A 355 0.52 -34.39 -7.77
C GLY A 355 1.57 -33.90 -8.78
N PRO A 356 1.47 -34.22 -10.08
CA PRO A 356 0.98 -35.47 -10.65
C PRO A 356 2.14 -36.47 -10.87
N LEU A 357 1.92 -37.72 -10.43
CA LEU A 357 2.66 -38.86 -10.96
C LEU A 357 2.50 -38.91 -12.48
N ALA A 358 3.65 -39.08 -13.16
CA ALA A 358 3.73 -39.61 -14.51
C ALA A 358 3.07 -41.01 -14.56
N THR A 359 1.76 -41.06 -14.77
CA THR A 359 1.06 -42.26 -15.26
C THR A 359 0.34 -41.89 -16.54
N THR A 360 1.02 -42.17 -17.65
CA THR A 360 0.49 -42.51 -18.98
C THR A 360 -1.02 -42.27 -19.20
N GLY A 361 -1.35 -41.24 -19.97
CA GLY A 361 -2.41 -41.35 -20.98
C GLY A 361 -3.77 -40.68 -20.75
N THR A 362 -4.03 -39.97 -19.65
CA THR A 362 -5.29 -39.22 -19.47
C THR A 362 -5.05 -37.72 -19.39
N GLN A 363 -5.63 -36.95 -20.32
CA GLN A 363 -5.67 -35.49 -20.27
C GLN A 363 -6.37 -35.02 -18.99
N LEU A 364 -5.65 -34.28 -18.14
CA LEU A 364 -6.21 -33.59 -16.98
C LEU A 364 -7.11 -32.43 -17.45
N SER A 365 -8.28 -32.29 -16.84
CA SER A 365 -9.21 -31.20 -17.13
C SER A 365 -8.79 -29.92 -16.40
N HIS A 366 -9.05 -28.74 -16.97
CA HIS A 366 -8.75 -27.42 -16.38
C HIS A 366 -9.50 -27.11 -15.07
N VAL A 367 -10.36 -28.02 -14.57
CA VAL A 367 -11.30 -27.77 -13.46
C VAL A 367 -10.75 -28.23 -12.10
N ASP A 368 -9.59 -28.91 -12.07
CA ASP A 368 -9.06 -29.58 -10.86
C ASP A 368 -8.18 -28.69 -9.94
N TYR A 369 -8.07 -27.37 -10.18
CA TYR A 369 -7.13 -26.46 -9.47
C TYR A 369 -7.79 -25.45 -8.50
N HIS A 370 -9.07 -25.64 -8.16
CA HIS A 370 -9.82 -24.66 -7.35
C HIS A 370 -9.91 -25.02 -5.87
N TYR A 371 -8.78 -24.95 -5.16
CA TYR A 371 -8.74 -25.14 -3.71
C TYR A 371 -8.03 -23.96 -3.06
N SER A 372 -8.75 -23.21 -2.23
CA SER A 372 -8.22 -22.09 -1.47
C SER A 372 -8.55 -22.22 0.02
N TYR A 373 -7.67 -21.68 0.86
CA TYR A 373 -7.85 -21.58 2.30
C TYR A 373 -7.98 -20.11 2.73
N VAL A 374 -8.76 -19.85 3.76
CA VAL A 374 -8.99 -18.49 4.28
C VAL A 374 -8.09 -18.25 5.49
N PRO A 375 -7.00 -17.46 5.39
CA PRO A 375 -6.04 -17.30 6.49
C PRO A 375 -6.51 -16.30 7.57
N LEU A 376 -7.80 -16.35 7.97
CA LEU A 376 -8.40 -15.41 8.93
C LEU A 376 -7.71 -15.45 10.30
N HIS A 377 -7.39 -16.64 10.80
CA HIS A 377 -6.75 -16.81 12.11
C HIS A 377 -5.36 -16.17 12.15
N LEU A 378 -4.57 -16.35 11.07
CA LEU A 378 -3.26 -15.73 10.95
C LEU A 378 -3.36 -14.22 10.73
N LYS A 379 -4.29 -13.76 9.88
CA LYS A 379 -4.56 -12.32 9.69
C LYS A 379 -4.90 -11.64 11.02
N GLY A 380 -5.85 -12.20 11.77
CA GLY A 380 -6.25 -11.67 13.07
C GLY A 380 -5.09 -11.61 14.06
N THR A 381 -4.25 -12.64 14.08
CA THR A 381 -3.05 -12.68 14.92
C THR A 381 -2.05 -11.60 14.52
N VAL A 382 -1.72 -11.45 13.24
CA VAL A 382 -0.84 -10.39 12.75
C VAL A 382 -1.39 -9.01 13.11
N CYS A 383 -2.67 -8.74 12.84
CA CYS A 383 -3.28 -7.43 13.08
C CYS A 383 -3.33 -7.04 14.56
N ARG A 384 -3.42 -8.02 15.46
CA ARG A 384 -3.39 -7.76 16.91
C ARG A 384 -2.04 -7.21 17.37
N TRP A 385 -0.95 -7.71 16.81
CA TRP A 385 0.42 -7.42 17.26
C TRP A 385 1.10 -6.35 16.41
N ALA A 386 0.71 -6.24 15.14
CA ALA A 386 1.12 -5.19 14.22
C ALA A 386 -0.13 -4.53 13.62
N PRO A 387 -0.78 -3.59 14.34
CA PRO A 387 -2.01 -2.92 13.90
C PRO A 387 -1.91 -2.18 12.57
N THR A 388 -0.69 -1.87 12.10
CA THR A 388 -0.45 -1.33 10.75
C THR A 388 -1.12 -2.18 9.66
N PHE A 389 -1.25 -3.50 9.86
CA PHE A 389 -1.87 -4.42 8.90
C PHE A 389 -3.38 -4.62 9.10
N SER A 390 -4.03 -3.96 10.08
CA SER A 390 -5.46 -4.14 10.36
C SER A 390 -6.39 -3.42 9.37
N GLY A 391 -5.86 -2.44 8.64
CA GLY A 391 -6.60 -1.68 7.63
C GLY A 391 -6.93 -2.50 6.39
N TYR A 392 -7.75 -1.91 5.52
CA TYR A 392 -7.97 -2.39 4.15
C TYR A 392 -7.06 -1.65 3.16
N GLU A 393 -5.97 -1.04 3.63
CA GLU A 393 -4.98 -0.40 2.77
C GLU A 393 -3.94 -1.45 2.35
N GLU A 394 -3.44 -1.34 1.12
CA GLU A 394 -2.33 -2.19 0.68
C GLU A 394 -1.06 -1.86 1.49
N CYS A 395 -0.35 -2.91 1.91
CA CYS A 395 0.85 -2.82 2.72
C CYS A 395 2.06 -3.42 1.98
N ASP A 396 3.26 -3.16 2.48
CA ASP A 396 4.49 -3.76 1.96
C ASP A 396 4.61 -5.22 2.39
N SER A 397 4.66 -6.15 1.43
CA SER A 397 4.82 -7.58 1.72
C SER A 397 6.12 -7.90 2.46
N GLN A 398 7.18 -7.10 2.28
CA GLN A 398 8.44 -7.25 2.97
C GLN A 398 8.32 -6.97 4.48
N GLU A 399 7.56 -5.93 4.84
CA GLU A 399 7.33 -5.55 6.22
C GLU A 399 6.53 -6.65 6.94
N LEU A 400 5.53 -7.20 6.25
CA LEU A 400 4.77 -8.33 6.76
C LEU A 400 5.62 -9.58 6.93
N VAL A 401 6.39 -10.01 5.93
CA VAL A 401 7.28 -11.18 6.03
C VAL A 401 8.24 -11.00 7.20
N GLY A 402 8.81 -9.81 7.36
CA GLY A 402 9.64 -9.47 8.52
C GLY A 402 8.90 -9.62 9.85
N THR A 403 7.68 -9.11 9.93
CA THR A 403 6.81 -9.19 11.12
C THR A 403 6.48 -10.64 11.48
N ILE A 404 6.14 -11.47 10.51
CA ILE A 404 5.84 -12.89 10.72
C ILE A 404 7.10 -13.62 11.20
N LEU A 405 8.25 -13.40 10.55
CA LEU A 405 9.50 -14.05 10.94
C LEU A 405 9.96 -13.63 12.35
N ASP A 406 9.78 -12.36 12.72
CA ASP A 406 10.09 -11.88 14.07
C ASP A 406 9.13 -12.49 15.11
N GLY A 407 7.82 -12.54 14.80
CA GLY A 407 6.85 -13.17 15.67
C GLY A 407 7.07 -14.67 15.85
N LEU A 408 7.36 -15.39 14.77
CA LEU A 408 7.77 -16.80 14.83
C LEU A 408 9.09 -16.98 15.58
N HIS A 409 10.04 -16.06 15.43
CA HIS A 409 11.31 -16.11 16.15
C HIS A 409 11.07 -16.04 17.66
N GLU A 410 10.30 -15.05 18.10
CA GLU A 410 10.09 -14.79 19.52
C GLU A 410 9.18 -15.83 20.19
N ASP A 411 8.14 -16.30 19.50
CA ASP A 411 7.28 -17.39 19.98
C ASP A 411 7.99 -18.74 20.09
N LEU A 412 9.05 -18.96 19.29
CA LEU A 412 9.82 -20.21 19.25
C LEU A 412 11.25 -20.04 19.77
N ASN A 413 11.52 -18.96 20.52
CA ASN A 413 12.83 -18.71 21.06
C ASN A 413 13.12 -19.68 22.21
N ARG A 414 14.08 -20.58 22.00
CA ARG A 414 14.56 -21.57 22.96
C ARG A 414 15.22 -20.91 24.19
N ILE A 415 15.62 -19.65 24.08
CA ILE A 415 16.12 -18.85 25.22
C ILE A 415 14.94 -18.30 26.03
N LEU A 416 14.57 -19.01 27.10
CA LEU A 416 13.45 -18.63 27.96
C LEU A 416 13.67 -17.32 28.75
N LYS A 417 14.92 -17.00 29.09
CA LYS A 417 15.28 -15.78 29.83
C LYS A 417 16.49 -15.11 29.18
N LYS A 418 16.24 -14.05 28.41
CA LYS A 418 17.29 -13.34 27.66
C LYS A 418 18.25 -12.60 28.62
N PRO A 419 19.54 -12.98 28.72
CA PRO A 419 20.50 -12.27 29.55
C PRO A 419 20.89 -10.93 28.90
N TYR A 420 21.28 -9.94 29.70
CA TYR A 420 21.97 -8.76 29.16
C TYR A 420 23.30 -9.19 28.54
N VAL A 421 23.58 -8.68 27.34
CA VAL A 421 24.80 -8.95 26.59
C VAL A 421 25.35 -7.61 26.11
N GLU A 422 26.57 -7.31 26.49
CA GLU A 422 27.30 -6.12 26.03
C GLU A 422 27.81 -6.36 24.60
N LYS A 423 27.67 -5.35 23.73
CA LYS A 423 28.16 -5.45 22.35
C LYS A 423 29.69 -5.30 22.34
N PRO A 424 30.44 -6.19 21.66
CA PRO A 424 31.87 -6.04 21.51
C PRO A 424 32.25 -4.72 20.81
N GLU A 425 33.24 -4.01 21.34
CA GLU A 425 33.74 -2.77 20.75
C GLU A 425 35.00 -2.98 19.90
N TRP A 426 35.15 -2.17 18.85
CA TRP A 426 36.37 -2.14 18.06
C TRP A 426 37.51 -1.42 18.81
N PRO A 427 38.67 -2.07 19.06
CA PRO A 427 39.77 -1.47 19.81
C PRO A 427 40.34 -0.20 19.16
N GLU A 428 40.62 0.83 19.96
CA GLU A 428 41.14 2.12 19.48
C GLU A 428 42.58 2.04 18.96
N ASP A 429 43.41 1.15 19.55
CA ASP A 429 44.83 0.94 19.21
C ASP A 429 45.04 -0.44 18.55
N SER A 430 44.47 -0.61 17.36
CA SER A 430 44.66 -1.82 16.52
C SER A 430 45.99 -1.82 15.75
N LYS A 431 46.89 -0.85 15.99
CA LYS A 431 48.21 -0.76 15.36
C LYS A 431 49.15 -1.85 15.90
N GLY A 432 49.13 -3.01 15.26
CA GLY A 432 50.03 -4.15 15.57
C GLY A 432 49.33 -5.51 15.62
N SER A 433 48.00 -5.53 15.74
CA SER A 433 47.21 -6.76 15.70
C SER A 433 46.91 -7.17 14.26
N ASN A 434 46.88 -8.48 13.98
CA ASN A 434 46.38 -8.99 12.71
C ASN A 434 44.89 -8.64 12.57
N ARG A 435 44.57 -7.76 11.61
CA ARG A 435 43.20 -7.26 11.39
C ARG A 435 42.20 -8.39 11.15
N ALA A 436 42.59 -9.44 10.43
CA ALA A 436 41.71 -10.57 10.12
C ALA A 436 41.35 -11.37 11.38
N GLU A 437 42.32 -11.59 12.28
CA GLU A 437 42.09 -12.26 13.57
C GLU A 437 41.18 -11.43 14.48
N LEU A 438 41.36 -10.11 14.48
CA LEU A 438 40.52 -9.20 15.26
C LEU A 438 39.08 -9.18 14.73
N GLU A 439 38.90 -9.11 13.41
CA GLU A 439 37.59 -9.21 12.76
C GLU A 439 36.91 -10.54 13.10
N ALA A 440 37.62 -11.67 12.96
CA ALA A 440 37.09 -12.98 13.28
C ALA A 440 36.69 -13.12 14.77
N ARG A 441 37.51 -12.59 15.69
CA ARG A 441 37.22 -12.61 17.13
C ARG A 441 35.95 -11.81 17.46
N ILE A 442 35.87 -10.56 17.00
CA ILE A 442 34.73 -9.67 17.28
C ILE A 442 33.45 -10.24 16.64
N ALA A 443 33.54 -10.74 15.40
CA ALA A 443 32.42 -11.42 14.75
C ALA A 443 31.91 -12.61 15.58
N GLN A 444 32.82 -13.46 16.07
CA GLN A 444 32.48 -14.61 16.91
C GLN A 444 31.89 -14.21 18.26
N GLU A 445 32.46 -13.20 18.93
CA GLU A 445 31.93 -12.65 20.18
C GLU A 445 30.52 -12.09 20.00
N THR A 446 30.29 -11.35 18.92
CA THR A 446 28.96 -10.83 18.58
C THR A 446 27.96 -11.95 18.32
N TRP A 447 28.32 -12.95 17.52
CA TRP A 447 27.45 -14.09 17.25
C TRP A 447 27.14 -14.90 18.52
N ASN A 448 28.14 -15.14 19.36
CA ASN A 448 27.95 -15.82 20.65
C ASN A 448 27.02 -15.03 21.57
N GLY A 449 27.18 -13.70 21.61
CA GLY A 449 26.31 -12.81 22.36
C GLY A 449 24.86 -12.85 21.86
N HIS A 450 24.69 -12.83 20.54
CA HIS A 450 23.39 -12.94 19.87
C HIS A 450 22.72 -14.29 20.15
N ALA A 451 23.43 -15.41 19.96
CA ALA A 451 22.93 -16.76 20.20
C ALA A 451 22.53 -17.02 21.66
N ARG A 452 23.13 -16.32 22.63
CA ARG A 452 22.73 -16.38 24.05
C ARG A 452 21.37 -15.73 24.33
N ARG A 453 20.84 -14.94 23.40
CA ARG A 453 19.56 -14.22 23.52
C ARG A 453 18.53 -14.72 22.52
N ASN A 454 18.98 -15.23 21.38
CA ASN A 454 18.15 -15.53 20.22
C ASN A 454 18.56 -16.90 19.68
N ASP A 455 17.73 -17.91 19.92
CA ASP A 455 17.92 -19.27 19.41
C ASP A 455 16.56 -19.84 19.01
N SER A 456 16.27 -19.93 17.71
CA SER A 456 15.01 -20.49 17.20
C SER A 456 15.19 -21.02 15.78
N ILE A 457 14.16 -21.69 15.25
CA ILE A 457 14.14 -22.12 13.85
C ILE A 457 14.35 -20.97 12.86
N VAL A 458 13.91 -19.75 13.20
CA VAL A 458 14.11 -18.56 12.36
C VAL A 458 15.58 -18.14 12.34
N VAL A 459 16.27 -18.18 13.49
CA VAL A 459 17.72 -17.92 13.58
C VAL A 459 18.49 -18.95 12.77
N ASP A 460 18.10 -20.22 12.88
CA ASP A 460 18.78 -21.33 12.20
C ASP A 460 18.68 -21.24 10.67
N LEU A 461 17.54 -20.78 10.16
CA LEU A 461 17.27 -20.76 8.72
C LEU A 461 17.63 -19.43 8.05
N PHE A 462 17.31 -18.29 8.67
CA PHE A 462 17.31 -16.99 7.98
C PHE A 462 18.42 -16.04 8.40
N GLN A 463 19.09 -16.28 9.54
CA GLN A 463 20.03 -15.28 10.05
C GLN A 463 21.45 -15.44 9.53
N GLY A 464 21.89 -14.42 8.79
CA GLY A 464 23.28 -14.18 8.44
C GLY A 464 23.89 -13.06 9.28
N MET A 465 25.10 -12.63 8.93
CA MET A 465 25.76 -11.50 9.57
C MET A 465 26.45 -10.61 8.53
N TYR A 466 26.29 -9.29 8.66
CA TYR A 466 27.07 -8.32 7.90
C TYR A 466 28.16 -7.70 8.78
N LYS A 467 29.23 -7.25 8.13
CA LYS A 467 30.29 -6.42 8.68
C LYS A 467 30.05 -4.99 8.22
N ASN A 468 29.92 -4.06 9.15
CA ASN A 468 29.76 -2.64 8.88
C ASN A 468 31.04 -1.89 9.28
N THR A 469 31.64 -1.16 8.34
CA THR A 469 32.85 -0.38 8.57
C THR A 469 32.54 1.11 8.44
N LEU A 470 32.74 1.87 9.52
CA LEU A 470 32.62 3.32 9.56
C LEU A 470 34.00 3.97 9.65
N THR A 471 34.25 4.99 8.84
CA THR A 471 35.50 5.77 8.88
C THR A 471 35.20 7.26 9.07
N CYS A 472 35.78 7.84 10.13
CA CYS A 472 35.68 9.27 10.39
C CYS A 472 36.48 10.07 9.35
N PRO A 473 35.91 11.10 8.69
CA PRO A 473 36.64 11.90 7.72
C PRO A 473 37.73 12.77 8.36
N ASP A 474 37.54 13.23 9.60
CA ASP A 474 38.46 14.19 10.22
C ASP A 474 39.64 13.51 10.93
N CYS A 475 39.37 12.48 11.73
CA CYS A 475 40.37 11.85 12.57
C CYS A 475 40.84 10.48 12.08
N GLY A 476 40.25 9.99 10.97
CA GLY A 476 40.56 8.68 10.38
C GLY A 476 40.22 7.47 11.27
N LYS A 477 39.47 7.65 12.39
CA LYS A 477 39.06 6.54 13.25
C LYS A 477 38.19 5.58 12.44
N ILE A 478 38.59 4.31 12.44
CA ILE A 478 37.83 3.19 11.88
C ILE A 478 37.07 2.52 13.03
N SER A 479 35.79 2.23 12.80
CA SER A 479 34.94 1.45 13.68
C SER A 479 34.33 0.31 12.85
N VAL A 480 34.54 -0.94 13.27
CA VAL A 480 33.94 -2.10 12.62
C VAL A 480 32.94 -2.74 13.58
N THR A 481 31.71 -2.96 13.12
CA THR A 481 30.70 -3.72 13.84
C THR A 481 30.26 -4.91 13.01
N PHE A 482 29.75 -5.93 13.68
CA PHE A 482 29.11 -7.07 13.06
C PHE A 482 27.68 -7.15 13.57
N ASP A 483 26.71 -7.37 12.71
CA ASP A 483 25.32 -7.35 13.10
C ASP A 483 24.54 -8.42 12.32
N PRO A 484 23.68 -9.22 13.01
CA PRO A 484 22.83 -10.20 12.35
C PRO A 484 21.79 -9.54 11.42
N PHE A 485 21.36 -10.27 10.39
CA PHE A 485 20.27 -9.85 9.51
C PHE A 485 19.34 -11.01 9.18
N LEU A 486 18.06 -10.72 8.91
CA LEU A 486 17.06 -11.68 8.42
C LEU A 486 16.90 -11.67 6.89
N SER A 487 17.07 -10.50 6.28
CA SER A 487 16.98 -10.27 4.84
C SER A 487 17.97 -9.21 4.39
N LEU A 488 18.27 -9.17 3.08
CA LEU A 488 19.12 -8.14 2.48
C LEU A 488 18.27 -7.23 1.58
N SER A 489 18.18 -5.95 1.93
CA SER A 489 17.48 -4.95 1.14
C SER A 489 18.41 -4.28 0.13
N LEU A 490 18.40 -4.80 -1.09
CA LEU A 490 19.32 -4.44 -2.18
C LEU A 490 18.90 -3.13 -2.83
N PRO A 491 19.76 -2.09 -2.81
CA PRO A 491 19.54 -0.89 -3.60
C PRO A 491 19.68 -1.23 -5.09
N LEU A 492 18.86 -0.56 -5.91
CA LEU A 492 19.04 -0.60 -7.37
C LEU A 492 20.17 0.37 -7.76
N PRO A 493 20.92 0.11 -8.85
CA PRO A 493 22.03 0.95 -9.26
C PRO A 493 21.68 2.44 -9.37
N ALA A 494 22.60 3.30 -8.92
CA ALA A 494 22.40 4.74 -8.84
C ALA A 494 21.98 5.39 -10.17
N SER A 495 22.49 4.91 -11.31
CA SER A 495 22.16 5.39 -12.67
C SER A 495 20.69 5.22 -13.07
N ILE A 496 19.96 4.40 -12.30
CA ILE A 496 18.57 4.01 -12.54
C ILE A 496 17.68 4.51 -11.41
N SER A 497 18.21 4.57 -10.19
CA SER A 497 17.53 5.25 -9.09
C SER A 497 17.69 6.78 -9.16
N ALA A 498 18.56 7.34 -9.99
CA ALA A 498 18.73 8.78 -10.06
C ALA A 498 17.43 9.48 -10.48
N TRP A 499 17.12 10.59 -9.84
CA TRP A 499 16.05 11.49 -10.25
C TRP A 499 16.50 12.22 -11.51
N LYS A 500 15.81 11.95 -12.61
CA LYS A 500 16.07 12.57 -13.92
C LYS A 500 14.93 13.54 -14.21
N HIS A 501 15.30 14.75 -14.60
CA HIS A 501 14.32 15.77 -14.90
C HIS A 501 14.86 16.77 -15.92
N THR A 502 14.00 17.21 -16.83
CA THR A 502 14.31 18.34 -17.71
C THR A 502 13.98 19.64 -17.00
N ILE A 503 14.98 20.50 -16.83
CA ILE A 503 14.84 21.79 -16.17
C ILE A 503 14.80 22.89 -17.22
N TYR A 504 13.77 23.72 -17.15
CA TYR A 504 13.51 24.78 -18.09
C TYR A 504 14.21 26.06 -17.65
N PHE A 505 15.35 26.38 -18.24
CA PHE A 505 16.17 27.53 -17.86
C PHE A 505 15.81 28.80 -18.65
N VAL A 506 15.57 29.89 -17.92
CA VAL A 506 15.22 31.20 -18.45
C VAL A 506 16.32 32.21 -18.10
N PRO A 507 17.11 32.66 -19.09
CA PRO A 507 18.11 33.70 -18.89
C PRO A 507 17.50 35.04 -18.45
N TRP A 508 18.27 35.83 -17.71
CA TRP A 508 17.88 37.20 -17.39
C TRP A 508 17.96 38.11 -18.62
N ASP A 509 18.98 37.92 -19.46
CA ASP A 509 19.11 38.65 -20.73
C ASP A 509 18.04 38.20 -21.73
N THR A 510 17.11 39.09 -22.07
CA THR A 510 15.99 38.81 -22.98
C THR A 510 16.41 38.58 -24.43
N LYS A 511 17.68 38.82 -24.77
CA LYS A 511 18.24 38.47 -26.08
C LYS A 511 18.68 37.01 -26.16
N LYS A 512 18.89 36.36 -25.01
CA LYS A 512 19.27 34.94 -24.93
C LYS A 512 18.02 34.07 -24.96
N ARG A 513 18.12 32.93 -25.64
CA ARG A 513 16.99 32.01 -25.76
C ARG A 513 16.82 31.16 -24.51
N ARG A 514 15.59 30.71 -24.29
CA ARG A 514 15.22 29.74 -23.26
C ARG A 514 15.75 28.34 -23.61
N ILE A 515 16.25 27.62 -22.60
CA ILE A 515 16.98 26.36 -22.79
C ILE A 515 16.37 25.27 -21.92
N ALA A 516 16.23 24.05 -22.44
CA ALA A 516 15.92 22.86 -21.66
C ALA A 516 17.22 22.13 -21.30
N VAL A 517 17.40 21.88 -20.00
CA VAL A 517 18.61 21.29 -19.44
C VAL A 517 18.25 20.00 -18.73
N ASP A 518 18.69 18.87 -19.25
CA ASP A 518 18.50 17.58 -18.57
C ASP A 518 19.49 17.45 -17.41
N VAL A 519 18.95 17.11 -16.24
CA VAL A 519 19.71 16.96 -14.99
C VAL A 519 19.44 15.56 -14.43
N GLU A 520 20.48 14.96 -13.87
CA GLU A 520 20.45 13.69 -13.14
C GLU A 520 21.00 13.95 -11.73
N LEU A 521 20.19 13.67 -10.71
CA LEU A 521 20.50 13.90 -9.29
C LEU A 521 20.19 12.64 -8.45
N SER A 522 20.73 12.55 -7.23
CA SER A 522 20.36 11.48 -6.28
C SER A 522 18.94 11.69 -5.74
N LYS A 523 18.24 10.63 -5.28
CA LYS A 523 16.84 10.70 -4.77
C LYS A 523 16.64 11.49 -3.47
N ASP A 524 17.72 11.94 -2.87
CA ASP A 524 17.76 12.74 -1.65
C ASP A 524 18.30 14.17 -1.92
N SER A 525 18.52 14.50 -3.19
CA SER A 525 19.04 15.80 -3.60
C SER A 525 18.09 16.94 -3.24
N THR A 526 18.70 18.07 -2.87
CA THR A 526 18.02 19.32 -2.54
C THR A 526 17.98 20.25 -3.74
N SER A 527 17.19 21.32 -3.62
CA SER A 527 17.18 22.39 -4.61
C SER A 527 18.54 23.08 -4.76
N GLU A 528 19.38 23.11 -3.71
CA GLU A 528 20.76 23.61 -3.81
C GLU A 528 21.63 22.68 -4.67
N ASP A 529 21.46 21.37 -4.57
CA ASP A 529 22.17 20.41 -5.43
C ASP A 529 21.77 20.59 -6.90
N LEU A 530 20.48 20.83 -7.17
CA LEU A 530 20.01 21.22 -8.50
C LEU A 530 20.66 22.52 -8.98
N LYS A 531 20.69 23.58 -8.15
CA LYS A 531 21.33 24.85 -8.53
C LYS A 531 22.83 24.69 -8.82
N ARG A 532 23.55 23.85 -8.07
CA ARG A 532 24.96 23.51 -8.34
C ARG A 532 25.13 22.75 -9.65
N ALA A 533 24.24 21.80 -9.95
CA ALA A 533 24.25 21.08 -11.22
C ALA A 533 24.00 22.02 -12.42
N LEU A 534 23.09 22.98 -12.27
CA LEU A 534 22.85 24.04 -13.26
C LEU A 534 24.03 25.01 -13.36
N GLU A 535 24.66 25.40 -12.25
CA GLU A 535 25.86 26.25 -12.24
C GLU A 535 27.00 25.61 -13.04
N HIS A 536 27.23 24.31 -12.85
CA HIS A 536 28.23 23.57 -13.62
C HIS A 536 27.88 23.47 -15.11
N LYS A 537 26.61 23.25 -15.47
CA LYS A 537 26.16 23.08 -16.87
C LYS A 537 26.07 24.41 -17.64
N LEU A 538 25.62 25.47 -16.99
CA LEU A 538 25.28 26.76 -17.63
C LEU A 538 26.30 27.87 -17.35
N GLY A 539 27.19 27.69 -16.37
CA GLY A 539 28.13 28.73 -15.93
C GLY A 539 27.48 29.91 -15.21
N VAL A 540 26.23 29.76 -14.76
CA VAL A 540 25.49 30.78 -14.00
C VAL A 540 25.60 30.46 -12.51
N SER A 541 25.98 31.43 -11.69
CA SER A 541 26.19 31.14 -10.27
C SER A 541 24.91 30.61 -9.60
N LYS A 542 25.03 29.60 -8.74
CA LYS A 542 23.91 29.01 -8.01
C LYS A 542 23.11 30.05 -7.21
N ASP A 543 23.80 31.10 -6.73
CA ASP A 543 23.20 32.18 -5.95
C ASP A 543 22.41 33.17 -6.83
N HIS A 544 22.48 33.07 -8.15
CA HIS A 544 21.70 33.88 -9.10
C HIS A 544 20.53 33.10 -9.69
N LEU A 545 20.19 31.95 -9.11
CA LEU A 545 19.12 31.09 -9.60
C LEU A 545 17.97 31.00 -8.59
N ILE A 546 16.75 31.12 -9.10
CA ILE A 546 15.52 30.77 -8.38
C ILE A 546 14.78 29.67 -9.14
N ILE A 547 14.36 28.63 -8.42
CA ILE A 547 13.68 27.46 -8.98
C ILE A 547 12.21 27.55 -8.60
N ALA A 548 11.33 27.40 -9.58
CA ALA A 548 9.88 27.41 -9.36
C ALA A 548 9.21 26.26 -10.10
N GLU A 549 8.17 25.71 -9.49
CA GLU A 549 7.26 24.78 -10.12
C GLU A 549 6.08 25.55 -10.72
N VAL A 550 5.73 25.25 -11.98
CA VAL A 550 4.65 25.89 -12.71
C VAL A 550 3.56 24.89 -13.06
N TRP A 551 2.32 25.22 -12.74
CA TRP A 551 1.14 24.40 -13.03
C TRP A 551 0.01 25.27 -13.57
N LYS A 552 -0.65 24.83 -14.66
CA LYS A 552 -1.77 25.55 -15.32
C LYS A 552 -1.53 27.07 -15.41
N HIS A 553 -0.38 27.48 -15.95
CA HIS A 553 -0.02 28.89 -16.17
C HIS A 553 0.28 29.73 -14.90
N LYS A 554 0.48 29.09 -13.74
CA LYS A 554 0.72 29.77 -12.46
C LYS A 554 1.90 29.16 -11.71
N PHE A 555 2.53 29.94 -10.82
CA PHE A 555 3.50 29.38 -9.89
C PHE A 555 2.79 28.54 -8.83
N PHE A 556 3.13 27.26 -8.77
CA PHE A 556 2.68 26.33 -7.74
C PHE A 556 3.48 26.55 -6.45
N GLN A 557 4.81 26.49 -6.54
CA GLN A 557 5.72 26.76 -5.42
C GLN A 557 7.09 27.27 -5.90
N PHE A 558 7.84 27.87 -4.97
CA PHE A 558 9.26 28.21 -5.14
C PHE A 558 10.09 27.35 -4.20
N PHE A 559 11.21 26.81 -4.69
CA PHE A 559 12.06 25.94 -3.87
C PHE A 559 13.12 26.75 -3.13
N GLU A 560 13.06 26.74 -1.79
CA GLU A 560 14.14 27.22 -0.93
C GLU A 560 15.36 26.29 -0.99
N ASN A 561 16.58 26.79 -0.73
CA ASN A 561 17.87 26.08 -0.92
C ASN A 561 18.01 24.71 -0.20
N ARG A 562 17.06 24.30 0.64
CA ARG A 562 17.08 23.01 1.35
C ARG A 562 15.83 22.17 1.12
N ALA A 563 14.90 22.63 0.30
CA ALA A 563 13.74 21.85 -0.09
C ALA A 563 14.19 20.61 -0.89
N ASN A 564 13.54 19.48 -0.64
CA ASN A 564 13.76 18.28 -1.44
C ASN A 564 13.21 18.52 -2.85
N ILE A 565 14.09 18.49 -3.86
CA ILE A 565 13.69 18.77 -5.24
C ILE A 565 13.15 17.52 -5.94
N THR A 566 13.53 16.33 -5.47
CA THR A 566 13.19 15.05 -6.09
C THR A 566 11.77 14.56 -5.83
N GLU A 567 11.02 15.33 -5.04
CA GLU A 567 9.58 15.12 -4.87
C GLU A 567 8.77 15.55 -6.10
N ALA A 568 9.31 16.44 -6.93
CA ALA A 568 8.70 16.80 -8.20
C ALA A 568 8.65 15.58 -9.13
N ALA A 569 7.45 15.29 -9.65
CA ALA A 569 7.24 14.22 -10.60
C ALA A 569 7.86 14.57 -11.95
N GLU A 570 8.22 13.57 -12.75
CA GLU A 570 8.87 13.76 -14.07
C GLU A 570 8.05 14.64 -15.04
N LYS A 571 6.73 14.70 -14.85
CA LYS A 571 5.80 15.52 -15.64
C LYS A 571 5.65 16.97 -15.16
N ASP A 572 6.17 17.31 -13.97
CA ASP A 572 6.01 18.62 -13.38
C ASP A 572 6.90 19.64 -14.10
N MET A 573 6.44 20.89 -14.25
CA MET A 573 7.21 21.89 -14.99
C MET A 573 8.10 22.69 -14.06
N LEU A 574 9.37 22.31 -13.97
CA LEU A 574 10.37 23.03 -13.18
C LEU A 574 11.10 24.07 -14.02
N ILE A 575 10.97 25.34 -13.64
CA ILE A 575 11.61 26.48 -14.32
C ILE A 575 12.69 27.10 -13.41
N ALA A 576 13.90 27.22 -13.95
CA ALA A 576 15.02 27.91 -13.30
C ALA A 576 15.18 29.30 -13.92
N TYR A 577 14.95 30.36 -13.15
CA TYR A 577 15.13 31.74 -13.59
C TYR A 577 16.49 32.28 -13.14
N GLU A 578 17.28 32.80 -14.08
CA GLU A 578 18.46 33.60 -13.78
C GLU A 578 18.04 34.99 -13.30
N LEU A 579 18.73 35.47 -12.28
CA LEU A 579 18.52 36.76 -11.64
C LEU A 579 19.74 37.67 -11.84
N PRO A 580 19.54 38.99 -11.96
CA PRO A 580 20.63 39.97 -12.01
C PRO A 580 21.27 40.21 -10.64
N VAL A 581 20.67 39.67 -9.57
CA VAL A 581 21.06 39.85 -8.18
C VAL A 581 21.20 38.49 -7.49
N SER A 582 22.04 38.44 -6.45
CA SER A 582 22.23 37.23 -5.66
C SER A 582 21.10 37.03 -4.63
N THR A 583 20.55 35.82 -4.58
CA THR A 583 19.52 35.38 -3.62
C THR A 583 20.04 35.29 -2.18
N THR A 584 21.36 35.25 -1.95
CA THR A 584 21.96 35.13 -0.61
C THR A 584 22.28 36.49 0.02
N SER A 585 22.09 37.58 -0.71
CA SER A 585 22.39 38.95 -0.26
C SER A 585 21.31 39.56 0.65
N ASN A 586 20.97 38.89 1.75
CA ASN A 586 20.13 39.45 2.83
C ASN A 586 20.97 40.21 3.88
N LYS A 587 22.00 40.95 3.44
CA LYS A 587 22.69 41.91 4.31
C LYS A 587 21.93 43.22 4.25
N SER A 588 21.18 43.52 5.33
CA SER A 588 20.61 44.81 5.80
C SER A 588 20.87 46.08 4.95
N GLY A 589 20.52 46.09 3.67
CA GLY A 589 20.87 47.17 2.73
C GLY A 589 20.64 46.86 1.24
N SER A 590 20.28 45.63 0.85
CA SER A 590 19.91 45.32 -0.54
C SER A 590 18.61 46.03 -0.94
N THR A 591 18.68 46.87 -1.96
CA THR A 591 17.58 47.73 -2.45
C THR A 591 16.73 47.07 -3.53
N CYS A 592 16.66 45.73 -3.62
CA CYS A 592 15.99 45.04 -4.73
C CYS A 592 15.05 43.94 -4.23
N GLN A 593 13.84 43.87 -4.81
CA GLN A 593 12.80 42.87 -4.53
C GLN A 593 12.57 41.98 -5.77
N ILE A 594 12.50 40.66 -5.56
CA ILE A 594 12.10 39.69 -6.60
C ILE A 594 10.58 39.59 -6.57
N VAL A 595 9.93 39.80 -7.71
CA VAL A 595 8.46 39.88 -7.81
C VAL A 595 7.96 38.92 -8.87
N PRO A 596 7.08 37.96 -8.52
CA PRO A 596 6.40 37.11 -9.50
C PRO A 596 5.41 37.92 -10.33
N VAL A 597 5.32 37.59 -11.61
CA VAL A 597 4.41 38.20 -12.57
C VAL A 597 3.54 37.10 -13.18
N LEU A 598 2.24 37.19 -12.92
CA LEU A 598 1.18 36.38 -13.51
C LEU A 598 0.47 37.19 -14.59
N HIS A 599 -0.20 36.52 -15.52
CA HIS A 599 -1.03 37.21 -16.52
C HIS A 599 -2.35 36.49 -16.79
N VAL A 600 -3.39 37.30 -16.94
CA VAL A 600 -4.80 36.87 -16.98
C VAL A 600 -5.50 37.57 -18.12
N SER A 601 -6.34 36.85 -18.85
CA SER A 601 -7.24 37.39 -19.88
C SER A 601 -8.60 36.74 -19.70
N SER A 602 -9.68 37.53 -19.83
CA SER A 602 -11.07 37.01 -19.74
C SER A 602 -11.31 36.14 -18.50
N SER A 603 -10.72 36.53 -17.37
CA SER A 603 -10.81 35.82 -16.08
C SER A 603 -10.11 34.46 -15.99
N SER A 604 -9.16 34.16 -16.88
CA SER A 604 -8.34 32.94 -16.81
C SER A 604 -6.85 33.24 -16.97
N ALA A 605 -6.02 32.56 -16.18
CA ALA A 605 -4.57 32.63 -16.33
C ALA A 605 -4.14 31.91 -17.63
N PHE A 606 -3.15 32.47 -18.31
CA PHE A 606 -2.64 31.89 -19.56
C PHE A 606 -1.13 32.06 -19.68
N GLY A 607 -0.51 31.36 -20.64
CA GLY A 607 0.94 31.37 -20.92
C GLY A 607 1.85 31.03 -19.71
N LEU A 608 3.17 31.23 -19.86
CA LEU A 608 4.09 30.92 -18.76
C LEU A 608 4.29 32.16 -17.87
N PRO A 609 4.21 32.02 -16.54
CA PRO A 609 4.50 33.11 -15.63
C PRO A 609 6.01 33.37 -15.58
N PHE A 610 6.42 34.51 -15.03
CA PHE A 610 7.86 34.82 -14.89
C PHE A 610 8.15 35.68 -13.68
N VAL A 611 9.43 35.84 -13.35
CA VAL A 611 9.90 36.71 -12.27
C VAL A 611 10.57 37.96 -12.82
N THR A 612 10.42 39.07 -12.11
CA THR A 612 11.14 40.32 -12.35
C THR A 612 11.84 40.78 -11.06
N VAL A 613 12.78 41.70 -11.18
CA VAL A 613 13.52 42.29 -10.06
C VAL A 613 13.32 43.80 -10.10
N LEU A 614 12.82 44.35 -9.01
CA LEU A 614 12.48 45.77 -8.88
C LEU A 614 13.34 46.42 -7.80
N ASN A 615 13.72 47.68 -7.99
CA ASN A 615 14.39 48.44 -6.93
C ASN A 615 13.34 48.92 -5.91
N THR A 616 13.64 48.78 -4.62
CA THR A 616 12.79 49.13 -3.46
C THR A 616 13.08 50.54 -2.92
N ASP A 617 13.76 51.39 -3.69
CA ASP A 617 14.06 52.78 -3.31
C ASP A 617 12.83 53.70 -3.30
N GLY A 618 11.65 53.17 -3.63
CA GLY A 618 10.38 53.87 -3.62
C GLY A 618 10.17 54.81 -4.81
N THR A 619 11.04 54.78 -5.83
CA THR A 619 11.00 55.70 -6.98
C THR A 619 10.26 55.15 -8.20
N ILE A 620 9.89 53.87 -8.20
CA ILE A 620 9.25 53.25 -9.35
C ILE A 620 7.77 53.67 -9.46
N ASN A 621 7.47 54.47 -10.47
CA ASN A 621 6.11 54.85 -10.83
C ASN A 621 5.44 53.77 -11.70
N TYR A 622 4.12 53.82 -11.82
CA TYR A 622 3.31 52.86 -12.58
C TYR A 622 3.80 52.70 -14.03
N SER A 623 4.15 53.82 -14.68
CA SER A 623 4.64 53.81 -16.07
C SER A 623 5.98 53.07 -16.20
N ALA A 624 6.93 53.34 -15.31
CA ALA A 624 8.23 52.68 -15.28
C ALA A 624 8.09 51.17 -15.00
N LEU A 625 7.21 50.78 -14.06
CA LEU A 625 6.89 49.39 -13.78
C LEU A 625 6.29 48.68 -15.00
N LYS A 626 5.35 49.33 -15.68
CA LYS A 626 4.71 48.82 -16.90
C LYS A 626 5.72 48.58 -18.01
N ASN A 627 6.64 49.53 -18.22
CA ASN A 627 7.72 49.42 -19.20
C ASN A 627 8.71 48.29 -18.86
N ALA A 628 9.07 48.13 -17.57
CA ALA A 628 9.95 47.05 -17.14
C ALA A 628 9.34 45.66 -17.42
N ILE A 629 8.04 45.50 -17.16
CA ILE A 629 7.31 44.26 -17.43
C ILE A 629 7.13 44.03 -18.94
N ALA A 630 6.78 45.06 -19.70
CA ALA A 630 6.70 45.01 -21.16
C ALA A 630 8.03 44.54 -21.78
N GLY A 631 9.16 45.05 -21.30
CA GLY A 631 10.49 44.62 -21.73
C GLY A 631 10.76 43.14 -21.47
N ARG A 632 10.30 42.59 -20.33
CA ARG A 632 10.45 41.17 -20.00
C ARG A 632 9.58 40.25 -20.85
N TYR A 633 8.41 40.71 -21.31
CA TYR A 633 7.53 39.92 -22.18
C TYR A 633 8.20 39.48 -23.50
N SER A 634 9.25 40.18 -23.95
CA SER A 634 10.04 39.76 -25.11
C SER A 634 10.61 38.34 -25.01
N GLN A 635 10.74 37.77 -23.80
CA GLN A 635 11.15 36.38 -23.57
C GLN A 635 10.00 35.36 -23.74
N TRP A 636 8.75 35.84 -23.83
CA TRP A 636 7.52 35.04 -23.68
C TRP A 636 6.54 35.18 -24.83
N VAL A 637 6.58 36.29 -25.57
CA VAL A 637 5.67 36.56 -26.70
C VAL A 637 6.37 36.42 -28.06
N SER A 638 5.58 36.25 -29.11
CA SER A 638 6.12 36.05 -30.47
C SER A 638 6.58 37.36 -31.14
N THR A 639 6.17 38.51 -30.62
CA THR A 639 6.54 39.84 -31.12
C THR A 639 7.46 40.54 -30.13
N PRO A 640 8.66 41.02 -30.53
CA PRO A 640 9.67 41.50 -29.59
C PRO A 640 9.29 42.79 -28.85
N ASN A 641 8.27 43.51 -29.32
CA ASN A 641 7.80 44.76 -28.72
C ASN A 641 6.32 44.61 -28.33
N VAL A 642 6.07 44.28 -27.06
CA VAL A 642 4.74 44.38 -26.47
C VAL A 642 4.51 45.83 -26.06
N PRO A 643 3.53 46.52 -26.65
CA PRO A 643 3.19 47.86 -26.21
C PRO A 643 2.62 47.84 -24.78
N PRO A 644 3.06 48.73 -23.88
CA PRO A 644 2.56 48.77 -22.50
C PRO A 644 1.04 48.90 -22.38
N GLU A 645 0.35 49.45 -23.37
CA GLU A 645 -1.11 49.59 -23.42
C GLU A 645 -1.91 48.28 -23.60
N CYS A 646 -1.23 47.15 -23.84
CA CYS A 646 -1.87 45.85 -24.05
C CYS A 646 -2.38 45.18 -22.77
N PHE A 647 -1.85 45.56 -21.62
CA PHE A 647 -2.25 45.04 -20.31
C PHE A 647 -2.34 46.16 -19.27
N GLU A 648 -3.08 45.95 -18.19
CA GLU A 648 -3.02 46.78 -16.99
C GLU A 648 -2.41 45.98 -15.84
N LEU A 649 -1.75 46.68 -14.90
CA LEU A 649 -1.07 46.03 -13.78
C LEU A 649 -1.87 46.17 -12.50
N HIS A 650 -2.09 45.03 -11.87
CA HIS A 650 -2.71 44.93 -10.57
C HIS A 650 -1.76 44.24 -9.58
N ALA A 651 -1.93 44.52 -8.30
CA ALA A 651 -1.31 43.77 -7.22
C ALA A 651 -2.32 42.83 -6.58
N PHE A 652 -1.83 41.66 -6.16
CA PHE A 652 -2.60 40.68 -5.41
C PHE A 652 -1.88 40.35 -4.10
N GLY A 653 -2.58 40.46 -2.97
CA GLY A 653 -2.02 40.32 -1.62
C GLY A 653 -2.35 38.98 -0.95
N GLN A 654 -1.40 38.44 -0.16
CA GLN A 654 -1.59 37.22 0.64
C GLN A 654 -2.39 37.49 1.93
N HIS A 655 -3.40 36.66 2.20
CA HIS A 655 -4.06 36.53 3.51
C HIS A 655 -3.58 35.30 4.32
N GLY A 656 -2.31 34.86 4.16
CA GLY A 656 -1.78 33.64 4.79
C GLY A 656 -0.29 33.70 5.12
N SER A 657 0.19 32.84 6.03
CA SER A 657 1.49 32.90 6.72
C SER A 657 2.67 32.20 6.02
N GLY A 658 2.65 32.01 4.70
CA GLY A 658 3.66 31.24 3.96
C GLY A 658 4.25 31.99 2.74
N SER A 659 5.56 31.84 2.53
CA SER A 659 6.33 32.39 1.41
C SER A 659 5.84 31.86 0.04
N MET A 660 5.32 32.75 -0.82
CA MET A 660 5.17 32.59 -2.29
C MET A 660 4.33 31.42 -2.86
N GLU A 661 3.25 30.98 -2.21
CA GLU A 661 2.20 30.14 -2.84
C GLU A 661 1.17 31.02 -3.57
N THR A 662 1.26 31.15 -4.90
CA THR A 662 0.53 32.21 -5.65
C THR A 662 -0.59 31.73 -6.58
N GLY A 663 -0.81 30.41 -6.71
CA GLY A 663 -1.58 29.85 -7.82
C GLY A 663 -3.08 29.62 -7.60
N PHE A 664 -3.51 29.12 -6.44
CA PHE A 664 -4.86 28.53 -6.34
C PHE A 664 -5.99 29.52 -6.06
N ARG A 665 -5.73 30.70 -5.47
CA ARG A 665 -6.80 31.65 -5.11
C ARG A 665 -7.19 32.65 -6.21
N LEU A 666 -6.37 32.81 -7.25
CA LEU A 666 -6.52 33.93 -8.21
C LEU A 666 -7.81 33.86 -9.05
N GLU A 667 -8.36 32.68 -9.32
CA GLU A 667 -9.58 32.53 -10.14
C GLU A 667 -10.87 32.84 -9.35
N ASP A 668 -10.86 32.57 -8.03
CA ASP A 668 -12.01 32.84 -7.15
C ASP A 668 -12.07 34.31 -6.66
N THR A 669 -11.00 35.08 -6.87
CA THR A 669 -10.79 36.40 -6.22
C THR A 669 -10.25 37.48 -7.16
N LEU A 670 -10.60 37.46 -8.46
CA LEU A 670 -10.25 38.56 -9.37
C LEU A 670 -10.81 39.92 -8.91
N SER A 671 -11.86 39.91 -8.07
CA SER A 671 -12.40 41.09 -7.37
C SER A 671 -11.42 41.74 -6.40
N ASP A 672 -10.43 40.99 -5.91
CA ASP A 672 -9.52 41.41 -4.84
C ASP A 672 -8.22 42.01 -5.41
N LEU A 673 -8.14 42.14 -6.73
CA LEU A 673 -7.04 42.79 -7.43
C LEU A 673 -7.00 44.29 -7.14
N VAL A 674 -5.86 44.75 -6.63
CA VAL A 674 -5.60 46.16 -6.37
C VAL A 674 -5.06 46.81 -7.63
N ASP A 675 -5.84 47.71 -8.24
CA ASP A 675 -5.39 48.55 -9.35
C ASP A 675 -4.21 49.43 -8.91
N LEU A 676 -3.03 49.20 -9.50
CA LEU A 676 -1.81 49.93 -9.14
C LEU A 676 -1.81 51.36 -9.66
N GLN A 677 -2.52 51.67 -10.74
CA GLN A 677 -2.65 53.04 -11.25
C GLN A 677 -3.57 53.88 -10.36
N ALA A 678 -4.63 53.28 -9.82
CA ALA A 678 -5.43 53.90 -8.78
C ALA A 678 -4.62 54.09 -7.49
N ARG A 679 -3.89 53.05 -7.05
CA ARG A 679 -3.08 53.09 -5.84
C ARG A 679 -2.02 54.19 -5.88
N GLU A 680 -1.34 54.37 -7.02
CA GLU A 680 -0.35 55.43 -7.20
C GLU A 680 -0.94 56.83 -6.99
N ARG A 681 -2.17 57.07 -7.46
CA ARG A 681 -2.87 58.36 -7.28
C ARG A 681 -3.22 58.64 -5.82
N ASP A 682 -3.51 57.59 -5.05
CA ASP A 682 -3.91 57.68 -3.64
C ASP A 682 -2.72 57.62 -2.66
N LEU A 683 -1.54 57.18 -3.13
CA LEU A 683 -0.32 57.03 -2.34
C LEU A 683 0.25 58.39 -1.92
N LYS A 684 0.21 58.68 -0.61
CA LYS A 684 0.88 59.84 0.01
C LYS A 684 2.32 59.52 0.43
N GLY A 685 3.05 58.79 -0.43
CA GLY A 685 4.40 58.26 -0.17
C GLY A 685 4.42 56.79 0.28
N GLY A 686 5.47 56.05 -0.08
CA GLY A 686 5.63 54.61 0.15
C GLY A 686 5.80 53.79 -1.14
N PRO A 687 6.20 52.51 -1.06
CA PRO A 687 6.42 51.69 -2.25
C PRO A 687 5.09 51.29 -2.91
N LEU A 688 5.03 51.36 -4.25
CA LEU A 688 3.86 51.02 -5.05
C LEU A 688 3.41 49.55 -4.87
N ILE A 689 4.38 48.67 -4.63
CA ILE A 689 4.20 47.22 -4.41
C ILE A 689 4.74 46.86 -3.03
N LYS A 690 4.00 46.07 -2.27
CA LYS A 690 4.44 45.56 -0.97
C LYS A 690 5.32 44.30 -1.13
N PRO A 691 6.20 43.97 -0.16
CA PRO A 691 7.08 42.80 -0.22
C PRO A 691 6.39 41.46 -0.49
N THR A 692 5.14 41.30 -0.06
CA THR A 692 4.36 40.05 -0.16
C THR A 692 3.34 40.06 -1.31
N GLU A 693 3.33 41.11 -2.13
CA GLU A 693 2.39 41.25 -3.25
C GLU A 693 2.96 40.66 -4.54
N VAL A 694 2.09 40.04 -5.32
CA VAL A 694 2.37 39.51 -6.66
C VAL A 694 1.81 40.46 -7.70
N LEU A 695 2.47 40.57 -8.85
CA LEU A 695 1.97 41.36 -9.97
C LEU A 695 1.10 40.51 -10.90
N VAL A 696 -0.06 41.06 -11.24
CA VAL A 696 -1.01 40.45 -12.17
C VAL A 696 -1.18 41.41 -13.35
N ALA A 697 -0.69 40.99 -14.51
CA ALA A 697 -0.92 41.70 -15.76
C ALA A 697 -2.25 41.24 -16.36
N VAL A 698 -3.26 42.11 -16.32
CA VAL A 698 -4.58 41.87 -16.91
C VAL A 698 -4.54 42.30 -18.35
N TRP A 699 -4.51 41.33 -19.26
CA TRP A 699 -4.44 41.56 -20.70
C TRP A 699 -5.81 41.87 -21.27
N LYS A 700 -5.84 42.83 -22.21
CA LYS A 700 -7.00 43.00 -23.08
C LYS A 700 -7.20 41.73 -23.92
N PRO A 701 -8.43 41.31 -24.20
CA PRO A 701 -8.68 40.14 -25.06
C PRO A 701 -7.88 40.28 -26.37
N ASP A 702 -7.08 39.26 -26.69
CA ASP A 702 -6.31 39.14 -27.93
C ASP A 702 -7.04 38.16 -28.87
N PRO A 703 -8.10 38.62 -29.58
CA PRO A 703 -8.98 37.74 -30.36
C PRO A 703 -8.29 37.03 -31.53
N GLN A 704 -7.06 37.41 -31.90
CA GLN A 704 -6.31 36.83 -33.02
C GLN A 704 -5.01 36.13 -32.59
N GLY A 705 -4.65 36.14 -31.31
CA GLY A 705 -3.45 35.48 -30.79
C GLY A 705 -2.15 36.12 -31.30
N HIS A 706 -2.14 37.44 -31.49
CA HIS A 706 -1.00 38.20 -32.03
C HIS A 706 0.25 38.11 -31.14
N TYR A 707 0.07 38.08 -29.82
CA TYR A 707 1.18 38.05 -28.86
C TYR A 707 1.47 36.63 -28.37
N PHE A 708 0.42 35.91 -27.99
CA PHE A 708 0.46 34.53 -27.49
C PHE A 708 -0.26 33.59 -28.47
N LEU A 709 0.46 33.09 -29.47
CA LEU A 709 -0.08 32.16 -30.45
C LEU A 709 -0.58 30.87 -29.79
N ARG A 710 -1.84 30.50 -30.06
CA ARG A 710 -2.49 29.28 -29.54
C ARG A 710 -1.94 27.98 -30.14
N SER A 711 -1.14 28.03 -31.22
CA SER A 711 -0.51 26.86 -31.85
C SER A 711 0.81 27.21 -32.57
N GLY A 712 1.83 26.37 -32.40
CA GLY A 712 2.94 26.23 -33.36
C GLY A 712 4.07 27.27 -33.39
N SER A 713 4.13 28.27 -32.51
CA SER A 713 5.19 29.29 -32.60
C SER A 713 6.56 28.83 -32.08
N VAL A 714 7.63 29.28 -32.78
CA VAL A 714 9.05 29.05 -32.48
C VAL A 714 9.42 29.48 -31.04
N PHE A 715 8.65 30.37 -30.43
CA PHE A 715 8.89 30.83 -29.07
C PHE A 715 8.57 29.78 -28.01
N ASN A 716 7.54 28.94 -28.17
CA ASN A 716 7.22 27.87 -27.21
C ASN A 716 8.19 26.68 -27.26
N LYS A 717 9.20 26.71 -28.15
CA LYS A 717 10.24 25.68 -28.23
C LYS A 717 11.41 26.04 -27.31
N TRP A 718 11.61 25.22 -26.29
CA TRP A 718 12.85 25.24 -25.50
C TRP A 718 13.99 24.68 -26.36
N HIS A 719 15.11 25.37 -26.41
CA HIS A 719 16.28 24.84 -27.11
C HIS A 719 16.96 23.80 -26.22
N ALA A 720 17.19 22.60 -26.76
CA ALA A 720 17.97 21.60 -26.04
C ALA A 720 19.37 22.16 -25.78
N HIS A 721 19.84 22.05 -24.53
CA HIS A 721 21.23 22.33 -24.22
C HIS A 721 22.10 21.25 -24.87
N GLU A 722 22.77 21.58 -25.98
CA GLU A 722 23.64 20.63 -26.70
C GLU A 722 24.81 20.18 -25.83
N LEU A 723 24.66 19.01 -25.21
CA LEU A 723 25.76 18.20 -24.69
C LEU A 723 25.85 16.95 -25.56
N LYS A 724 27.08 16.54 -25.88
CA LYS A 724 27.38 15.27 -26.56
C LYS A 724 26.66 14.14 -25.80
N ASN A 725 25.55 13.66 -26.34
CA ASN A 725 24.87 12.48 -25.82
C ASN A 725 25.85 11.31 -25.85
N GLN A 726 26.43 10.97 -24.70
CA GLN A 726 26.70 9.57 -24.44
C GLN A 726 25.33 8.91 -24.44
N GLN A 727 25.05 8.11 -25.47
CA GLN A 727 23.89 7.26 -25.50
C GLN A 727 23.84 6.50 -24.17
N SER A 728 22.82 6.78 -23.36
CA SER A 728 22.45 5.91 -22.25
C SER A 728 22.14 4.55 -22.88
N SER A 729 23.11 3.64 -22.87
CA SER A 729 22.87 2.25 -23.23
C SER A 729 21.68 1.76 -22.40
N LYS A 730 20.75 1.02 -23.01
CA LYS A 730 19.89 0.10 -22.27
C LYS A 730 20.83 -0.83 -21.50
N GLN A 731 21.16 -0.46 -20.28
CA GLN A 731 21.97 -1.28 -19.40
C GLN A 731 21.00 -2.22 -18.70
N ASP A 732 21.07 -3.49 -19.07
CA ASP A 732 20.36 -4.55 -18.37
C ASP A 732 20.92 -4.61 -16.94
N ILE A 733 20.03 -4.66 -15.95
CA ILE A 733 20.42 -4.73 -14.53
C ILE A 733 20.52 -6.20 -14.15
N ALA A 734 21.64 -6.59 -13.56
CA ALA A 734 21.79 -7.88 -12.91
C ALA A 734 21.70 -7.75 -11.39
N LEU A 735 21.29 -8.82 -10.72
CA LEU A 735 21.31 -8.93 -9.25
C LEU A 735 22.70 -8.65 -8.68
N SER A 736 23.76 -9.02 -9.40
CA SER A 736 25.15 -8.70 -9.04
C SER A 736 25.38 -7.19 -8.93
N ASP A 737 24.80 -6.39 -9.81
CA ASP A 737 24.94 -4.92 -9.77
C ASP A 737 24.28 -4.35 -8.50
N CYS A 738 23.14 -4.91 -8.09
CA CYS A 738 22.46 -4.53 -6.85
C CYS A 738 23.27 -4.93 -5.61
N LEU A 739 23.93 -6.10 -5.64
CA LEU A 739 24.83 -6.56 -4.58
C LEU A 739 26.12 -5.73 -4.50
N ASP A 740 26.64 -5.28 -5.63
CA ASP A 740 27.76 -4.34 -5.69
C ASP A 740 27.38 -2.99 -5.10
N GLU A 741 26.19 -2.47 -5.46
CA GLU A 741 25.70 -1.22 -4.89
C GLU A 741 25.43 -1.32 -3.38
N LEU A 742 24.99 -2.48 -2.87
CA LEU A 742 24.85 -2.73 -1.42
C LEU A 742 26.19 -2.62 -0.66
N THR A 743 27.29 -3.09 -1.26
CA THR A 743 28.60 -3.20 -0.60
C THR A 743 29.54 -2.02 -0.88
N LYS A 744 29.04 -1.05 -1.65
CA LYS A 744 29.73 0.18 -1.98
C LYS A 744 29.95 1.05 -0.75
N VAL A 745 31.06 1.79 -0.76
CA VAL A 745 31.33 2.80 0.26
C VAL A 745 30.43 4.00 0.01
N GLU A 746 29.60 4.36 0.97
CA GLU A 746 28.71 5.51 0.94
C GLU A 746 29.11 6.55 1.99
N GLN A 747 28.82 7.83 1.73
CA GLN A 747 28.97 8.88 2.74
C GLN A 747 27.63 9.10 3.45
N LEU A 748 27.63 9.09 4.78
CA LEU A 748 26.41 9.33 5.54
C LEU A 748 25.90 10.77 5.35
N GLY A 749 24.57 10.89 5.21
CA GLY A 749 23.89 12.18 5.16
C GLY A 749 24.01 12.97 6.46
N VAL A 750 23.61 14.25 6.43
CA VAL A 750 23.67 15.13 7.60
C VAL A 750 22.77 14.62 8.74
N ASN A 751 21.58 14.10 8.37
CA ASN A 751 20.58 13.61 9.32
C ASN A 751 20.94 12.25 9.93
N ASP A 752 21.79 11.47 9.26
CA ASP A 752 22.23 10.13 9.70
C ASP A 752 23.72 10.14 10.13
N SER A 753 24.20 11.29 10.58
CA SER A 753 25.61 11.49 10.95
C SER A 753 26.01 10.65 12.16
N TRP A 754 27.20 10.02 12.08
CA TRP A 754 27.72 9.10 13.09
C TRP A 754 28.48 9.83 14.19
N TYR A 755 28.22 9.48 15.46
CA TYR A 755 28.97 10.00 16.59
C TYR A 755 30.37 9.40 16.66
N CYS A 756 31.39 10.21 16.38
CA CYS A 756 32.77 9.78 16.51
C CYS A 756 33.26 9.99 17.95
N SER A 757 33.58 8.91 18.68
CA SER A 757 34.03 9.02 20.07
C SER A 757 35.39 9.72 20.24
N ARG A 758 36.24 9.75 19.19
CA ARG A 758 37.52 10.46 19.19
C ARG A 758 37.31 11.97 18.99
N CYS A 759 36.45 12.37 18.06
CA CYS A 759 36.10 13.78 17.83
C CYS A 759 35.08 14.33 18.84
N LYS A 760 34.37 13.44 19.54
CA LYS A 760 33.23 13.73 20.43
C LYS A 760 32.12 14.56 19.75
N GLN A 761 31.93 14.37 18.45
CA GLN A 761 30.95 15.08 17.62
C GLN A 761 30.40 14.15 16.54
N HIS A 762 29.18 14.46 16.07
CA HIS A 762 28.59 13.80 14.90
C HIS A 762 29.32 14.21 13.63
N ARG A 763 29.60 13.23 12.76
CA ARG A 763 30.33 13.37 11.51
C ARG A 763 29.67 12.58 10.39
N GLN A 764 29.77 13.11 9.18
CA GLN A 764 29.39 12.40 7.95
C GLN A 764 30.47 11.38 7.59
N ALA A 765 30.52 10.30 8.38
CA ALA A 765 31.44 9.19 8.16
C ALA A 765 31.16 8.49 6.84
N THR A 766 32.19 7.84 6.28
CA THR A 766 31.97 6.87 5.22
C THR A 766 31.58 5.54 5.84
N LYS A 767 30.55 4.89 5.30
CA LYS A 767 30.03 3.59 5.72
C LYS A 767 30.25 2.59 4.59
N GLN A 768 30.66 1.38 4.96
CA GLN A 768 30.77 0.26 4.02
C GLN A 768 30.18 -0.99 4.65
N LEU A 769 29.21 -1.61 3.97
CA LEU A 769 28.65 -2.89 4.35
C LEU A 769 29.35 -4.01 3.58
N GLN A 770 29.70 -5.10 4.26
CA GLN A 770 30.24 -6.31 3.66
C GLN A 770 29.50 -7.52 4.21
N LEU A 771 29.28 -8.55 3.38
CA LEU A 771 28.68 -9.80 3.82
C LEU A 771 29.72 -10.63 4.58
N TRP A 772 29.41 -11.07 5.79
CA TRP A 772 30.33 -11.87 6.61
C TRP A 772 29.94 -13.35 6.64
N SER A 773 28.66 -13.65 6.86
CA SER A 773 28.11 -15.01 6.79
C SER A 773 26.69 -14.99 6.25
N LEU A 774 26.33 -16.02 5.47
CA LEU A 774 25.02 -16.13 4.83
C LEU A 774 24.19 -17.28 5.41
N PRO A 775 22.86 -17.11 5.46
CA PRO A 775 21.92 -18.08 6.04
C PRO A 775 21.63 -19.27 5.12
N THR A 776 20.89 -20.26 5.61
CA THR A 776 20.40 -21.39 4.79
C THR A 776 19.34 -20.93 3.78
N ILE A 777 18.42 -20.08 4.24
CA ILE A 777 17.39 -19.41 3.44
C ILE A 777 17.76 -17.93 3.35
N LEU A 778 18.09 -17.47 2.15
CA LEU A 778 18.46 -16.09 1.88
C LEU A 778 17.27 -15.36 1.25
N VAL A 779 16.83 -14.29 1.91
CA VAL A 779 15.77 -13.40 1.41
C VAL A 779 16.39 -12.11 0.89
N LEU A 780 16.22 -11.84 -0.40
CA LEU A 780 16.71 -10.63 -1.06
C LEU A 780 15.52 -9.75 -1.44
N GLN A 781 15.46 -8.54 -0.91
CA GLN A 781 14.47 -7.53 -1.31
C GLN A 781 15.10 -6.60 -2.34
N LEU A 782 14.44 -6.42 -3.48
CA LEU A 782 14.78 -5.36 -4.43
C LEU A 782 14.09 -4.07 -4.00
N LYS A 783 14.86 -3.02 -3.65
CA LYS A 783 14.32 -1.72 -3.22
C LYS A 783 13.72 -0.93 -4.39
N ARG A 784 12.57 -1.39 -4.89
CA ARG A 784 11.85 -0.80 -6.03
C ARG A 784 11.08 0.45 -5.65
N PHE A 785 10.52 0.49 -4.44
CA PHE A 785 9.67 1.58 -4.00
C PHE A 785 10.50 2.75 -3.46
N ALA A 786 10.31 3.92 -4.07
CA ALA A 786 10.70 5.20 -3.49
C ALA A 786 9.45 6.01 -3.16
N LYS A 787 9.60 7.08 -2.36
CA LYS A 787 8.51 7.85 -1.72
C LYS A 787 7.28 8.21 -2.58
N ARG A 788 7.36 8.20 -3.92
CA ARG A 788 6.24 8.52 -4.83
C ARG A 788 6.09 7.60 -6.05
N ALA A 789 6.99 6.62 -6.26
CA ALA A 789 6.97 5.78 -7.47
C ALA A 789 7.76 4.48 -7.28
N LYS A 790 7.30 3.42 -7.96
CA LYS A 790 8.01 2.15 -8.10
C LYS A 790 8.98 2.18 -9.29
N ILE A 791 10.12 1.50 -9.15
CA ILE A 791 11.05 1.25 -10.25
C ILE A 791 10.69 -0.08 -10.93
N ASP A 792 10.07 -0.01 -12.11
CA ASP A 792 9.64 -1.17 -12.92
C ASP A 792 10.69 -1.65 -13.94
N LYS A 793 11.98 -1.39 -13.69
CA LYS A 793 13.03 -1.97 -14.53
C LYS A 793 13.21 -3.45 -14.20
N LEU A 794 13.36 -4.27 -15.24
CA LEU A 794 13.72 -5.67 -15.09
C LEU A 794 15.09 -5.79 -14.39
N VAL A 795 15.15 -6.59 -13.34
CA VAL A 795 16.40 -7.02 -12.70
C VAL A 795 16.53 -8.50 -12.99
N THR A 796 17.60 -8.89 -13.66
CA THR A 796 17.88 -10.29 -13.96
C THR A 796 18.57 -10.95 -12.76
N PHE A 797 18.15 -12.17 -12.42
CA PHE A 797 18.72 -12.93 -11.31
C PHE A 797 18.82 -14.41 -11.66
N PRO A 798 19.83 -15.14 -11.16
CA PRO A 798 19.98 -16.57 -11.45
C PRO A 798 18.89 -17.40 -10.77
N ILE A 799 18.18 -18.25 -11.51
CA ILE A 799 17.25 -19.22 -10.92
C ILE A 799 18.03 -20.31 -10.18
N ASP A 800 19.07 -20.84 -10.79
CA ASP A 800 19.93 -21.86 -10.21
C ASP A 800 21.37 -21.33 -10.07
N GLY A 801 22.03 -21.72 -8.99
CA GLY A 801 23.47 -21.54 -8.85
C GLY A 801 23.94 -20.09 -8.61
N LEU A 802 23.15 -19.27 -7.90
CA LEU A 802 23.61 -17.96 -7.43
C LEU A 802 24.79 -18.14 -6.47
N ASP A 803 25.98 -17.70 -6.89
CA ASP A 803 27.23 -17.91 -6.16
C ASP A 803 27.66 -16.64 -5.42
N PHE A 804 27.93 -16.77 -4.12
CA PHE A 804 28.45 -15.71 -3.24
C PHE A 804 29.92 -15.92 -2.85
N SER A 805 30.62 -16.90 -3.43
CA SER A 805 32.00 -17.25 -3.06
C SER A 805 33.00 -16.11 -3.32
N ASP A 806 32.68 -15.17 -4.21
CA ASP A 806 33.45 -13.95 -4.49
C ASP A 806 33.23 -12.83 -3.44
N ARG A 807 32.13 -12.90 -2.68
CA ARG A 807 31.70 -11.86 -1.73
C ARG A 807 31.84 -12.27 -0.28
N VAL A 808 31.85 -13.58 0.00
CA VAL A 808 32.00 -14.16 1.34
C VAL A 808 33.19 -15.11 1.30
N GLY A 809 34.14 -14.96 2.25
CA GLY A 809 35.41 -15.69 2.27
C GLY A 809 35.32 -17.17 2.64
N GLY A 810 34.42 -17.95 2.01
CA GLY A 810 34.25 -19.38 2.24
C GLY A 810 33.80 -20.14 0.98
N GLU A 811 34.30 -21.36 0.80
CA GLU A 811 33.87 -22.26 -0.27
C GLU A 811 32.41 -22.72 -0.05
N GLY A 812 31.59 -22.76 -1.12
CA GLY A 812 30.29 -23.43 -1.10
C GLY A 812 29.09 -22.58 -0.65
N CYS A 813 29.05 -21.29 -1.01
CA CYS A 813 27.89 -20.41 -0.80
C CYS A 813 27.06 -20.27 -2.09
N ILE A 814 26.59 -21.39 -2.63
CA ILE A 814 25.78 -21.46 -3.85
C ILE A 814 24.30 -21.64 -3.47
N TYR A 815 23.41 -20.89 -4.11
CA TYR A 815 21.98 -20.87 -3.81
C TYR A 815 21.11 -21.13 -5.05
N ASP A 816 19.95 -21.75 -4.84
CA ASP A 816 18.91 -21.94 -5.85
C ASP A 816 17.63 -21.22 -5.42
N LEU A 817 17.02 -20.51 -6.35
CA LEU A 817 15.76 -19.80 -6.18
C LEU A 817 14.63 -20.82 -6.03
N PHE A 818 13.72 -20.58 -5.09
CA PHE A 818 12.53 -21.41 -4.92
C PHE A 818 11.24 -20.62 -4.77
N ALA A 819 11.28 -19.31 -4.46
CA ALA A 819 10.09 -18.48 -4.45
C ALA A 819 10.40 -17.02 -4.80
N VAL A 820 9.45 -16.36 -5.46
CA VAL A 820 9.48 -14.93 -5.79
C VAL A 820 8.13 -14.32 -5.45
N ASP A 821 8.17 -13.30 -4.60
CA ASP A 821 7.06 -12.38 -4.39
C ASP A 821 7.12 -11.28 -5.47
N GLU A 822 5.99 -11.02 -6.12
CA GLU A 822 5.89 -10.13 -7.27
C GLU A 822 4.84 -9.06 -7.00
N HIS A 823 5.14 -7.81 -7.34
CA HIS A 823 4.20 -6.69 -7.26
C HIS A 823 3.91 -6.11 -8.64
N GLU A 824 2.64 -5.93 -8.96
CA GLU A 824 2.15 -5.19 -10.14
C GLU A 824 1.50 -3.87 -9.69
N GLY A 825 1.79 -2.75 -10.35
CA GLY A 825 1.27 -1.42 -10.00
C GLY A 825 2.36 -0.36 -9.81
N ASP A 826 2.00 0.91 -10.01
CA ASP A 826 2.95 2.05 -10.09
C ASP A 826 3.38 2.59 -8.71
N VAL A 827 2.60 2.31 -7.66
CA VAL A 827 2.85 2.79 -6.29
C VAL A 827 2.56 1.67 -5.27
N MET A 828 3.17 1.75 -4.09
CA MET A 828 3.00 0.75 -3.02
C MET A 828 1.56 0.67 -2.50
N SER A 829 0.83 1.79 -2.52
CA SER A 829 -0.52 1.92 -1.96
C SER A 829 -1.64 1.50 -2.93
N SER A 830 -1.28 1.05 -4.14
CA SER A 830 -2.24 0.55 -5.13
C SER A 830 -1.55 -0.38 -6.13
N GLY A 831 -1.95 -1.64 -6.15
CA GLY A 831 -1.28 -2.69 -6.89
C GLY A 831 -1.81 -4.08 -6.55
N HIS A 832 -1.09 -5.12 -6.97
CA HIS A 832 -1.43 -6.49 -6.69
C HIS A 832 -0.17 -7.33 -6.48
N TYR A 833 -0.14 -8.07 -5.39
CA TYR A 833 0.93 -9.01 -5.08
C TYR A 833 0.55 -10.43 -5.50
N SER A 834 1.52 -11.18 -6.03
CA SER A 834 1.38 -12.61 -6.32
C SER A 834 2.69 -13.34 -6.06
N THR A 835 2.70 -14.68 -6.13
CA THR A 835 3.92 -15.46 -5.85
C THR A 835 4.13 -16.55 -6.86
N ARG A 836 5.36 -16.67 -7.37
CA ARG A 836 5.82 -17.88 -8.07
C ARG A 836 6.71 -18.68 -7.15
N ALA A 837 6.34 -19.92 -6.87
CA ALA A 837 7.11 -20.78 -5.97
C ALA A 837 7.23 -22.21 -6.49
N LYS A 838 8.35 -22.85 -6.15
CA LYS A 838 8.62 -24.26 -6.37
C LYS A 838 7.99 -25.07 -5.25
N ASN A 839 7.07 -25.96 -5.59
CA ASN A 839 6.44 -26.85 -4.64
C ASN A 839 7.46 -27.90 -4.15
N PRO A 840 7.74 -28.00 -2.83
CA PRO A 840 8.69 -28.99 -2.32
C PRO A 840 8.22 -30.44 -2.47
N SER A 841 6.90 -30.66 -2.63
CA SER A 841 6.32 -32.01 -2.71
C SER A 841 6.52 -32.70 -4.07
N ASP A 842 6.53 -31.93 -5.16
CA ASP A 842 6.65 -32.46 -6.55
C ASP A 842 7.83 -31.85 -7.33
N GLY A 843 8.43 -30.77 -6.83
CA GLY A 843 9.52 -30.04 -7.48
C GLY A 843 9.10 -29.15 -8.65
N ALA A 844 7.80 -29.04 -8.96
CA ALA A 844 7.26 -28.20 -10.01
C ALA A 844 7.05 -26.75 -9.52
N TRP A 845 6.94 -25.82 -10.47
CA TRP A 845 6.69 -24.41 -10.18
C TRP A 845 5.22 -24.06 -10.38
N TYR A 846 4.69 -23.25 -9.47
CA TYR A 846 3.32 -22.76 -9.50
C TYR A 846 3.28 -21.25 -9.29
N HIS A 847 2.29 -20.59 -9.89
CA HIS A 847 1.94 -19.20 -9.69
C HIS A 847 0.68 -19.12 -8.83
N TYR A 848 0.82 -18.54 -7.65
CA TYR A 848 -0.20 -18.35 -6.62
C TYR A 848 -0.68 -16.90 -6.68
N GLN A 849 -1.92 -16.72 -7.13
CA GLN A 849 -2.62 -15.44 -7.22
C GLN A 849 -3.86 -15.50 -6.32
N ASP A 850 -3.67 -15.17 -5.05
CA ASP A 850 -4.69 -15.37 -4.02
C ASP A 850 -5.24 -16.82 -4.05
N SER A 851 -6.54 -16.98 -4.30
CA SER A 851 -7.22 -18.28 -4.36
C SER A 851 -6.84 -19.12 -5.58
N LEU A 852 -6.28 -18.50 -6.63
CA LEU A 852 -5.95 -19.17 -7.88
C LEU A 852 -4.50 -19.69 -7.87
N VAL A 853 -4.33 -20.97 -8.16
CA VAL A 853 -3.01 -21.60 -8.33
C VAL A 853 -2.91 -22.17 -9.73
N THR A 854 -1.87 -21.79 -10.46
CA THR A 854 -1.64 -22.28 -11.84
C THR A 854 -0.21 -22.80 -12.00
N PRO A 855 0.03 -23.87 -12.79
CA PRO A 855 1.39 -24.28 -13.12
C PRO A 855 2.16 -23.16 -13.84
N THR A 856 3.45 -23.00 -13.56
CA THR A 856 4.32 -22.01 -14.20
C THR A 856 5.73 -22.56 -14.45
N THR A 857 6.60 -21.75 -15.04
CA THR A 857 8.01 -22.10 -15.24
C THR A 857 8.90 -21.23 -14.35
N PRO A 858 10.08 -21.71 -13.93
CA PRO A 858 11.00 -20.90 -13.14
C PRO A 858 11.44 -19.62 -13.87
N GLU A 859 11.54 -19.63 -15.20
CA GLU A 859 11.91 -18.47 -16.01
C GLU A 859 10.89 -17.33 -15.92
N ALA A 860 9.60 -17.67 -15.74
CA ALA A 860 8.54 -16.68 -15.58
C ALA A 860 8.69 -15.86 -14.29
N ALA A 861 9.39 -16.38 -13.28
CA ALA A 861 9.68 -15.66 -12.04
C ALA A 861 10.63 -14.45 -12.27
N VAL A 862 11.39 -14.44 -13.37
CA VAL A 862 12.27 -13.32 -13.74
C VAL A 862 11.46 -12.28 -14.54
N ASN A 863 10.83 -11.35 -13.83
CA ASN A 863 9.98 -10.31 -14.44
C ASN A 863 10.15 -8.94 -13.72
N PRO A 864 9.63 -7.84 -14.30
CA PRO A 864 9.73 -6.51 -13.69
C PRO A 864 9.02 -6.37 -12.32
N GLY A 865 8.03 -7.23 -12.05
CA GLY A 865 7.28 -7.25 -10.80
C GLY A 865 8.03 -7.91 -9.64
N ALA A 866 9.04 -8.76 -9.91
CA ALA A 866 9.80 -9.47 -8.89
C ALA A 866 10.34 -8.51 -7.80
N TYR A 867 9.95 -8.75 -6.55
CA TYR A 867 10.16 -7.85 -5.43
C TYR A 867 10.96 -8.50 -4.29
N LEU A 868 10.53 -9.67 -3.80
CA LEU A 868 11.29 -10.49 -2.84
C LEU A 868 11.74 -11.79 -3.51
N LEU A 869 13.02 -12.13 -3.38
CA LEU A 869 13.62 -13.34 -3.93
C LEU A 869 14.02 -14.25 -2.76
N PHE A 870 13.53 -15.49 -2.77
CA PHE A 870 13.82 -16.49 -1.75
C PHE A 870 14.72 -17.58 -2.33
N TYR A 871 15.91 -17.69 -1.76
CA TYR A 871 16.98 -18.58 -2.19
C TYR A 871 17.30 -19.60 -1.10
N ARG A 872 17.55 -20.85 -1.50
CA ARG A 872 17.96 -21.94 -0.60
C ARG A 872 19.38 -22.38 -0.91
N ARG A 873 20.21 -22.51 0.13
CA ARG A 873 21.62 -22.91 0.00
C ARG A 873 21.75 -24.38 -0.46
N ARG A 874 22.63 -24.65 -1.42
CA ARG A 874 22.98 -26.01 -1.85
C ARG A 874 23.79 -26.74 -0.78
N GLY A 875 23.65 -28.07 -0.75
CA GLY A 875 24.45 -28.94 0.12
C GLY A 875 24.02 -28.99 1.59
N VAL A 876 22.99 -28.25 1.98
CA VAL A 876 22.34 -28.36 3.30
C VAL A 876 21.16 -29.31 3.18
N SER A 877 21.22 -30.50 3.80
CA SER A 877 20.06 -31.39 3.88
C SER A 877 19.04 -30.80 4.86
N SER A 878 17.74 -31.09 4.70
CA SER A 878 16.72 -30.66 5.67
C SER A 878 17.02 -31.19 7.07
N GLU A 879 17.58 -32.40 7.17
CA GLU A 879 18.03 -32.96 8.45
C GLU A 879 19.15 -32.14 9.08
N ASP A 880 20.08 -31.66 8.26
CA ASP A 880 21.21 -30.83 8.69
C ASP A 880 20.77 -29.44 9.14
N ALA A 881 19.83 -28.83 8.42
CA ALA A 881 19.21 -27.57 8.80
C ALA A 881 18.43 -27.67 10.12
N LEU A 882 17.79 -28.82 10.37
CA LEU A 882 17.01 -29.10 11.59
C LEU A 882 17.83 -29.78 12.71
N LYS A 883 19.17 -29.92 12.57
CA LYS A 883 20.02 -30.66 13.52
C LYS A 883 19.90 -30.19 14.97
N LYS A 884 19.70 -28.89 15.21
CA LYS A 884 19.57 -28.34 16.58
C LYS A 884 18.25 -28.73 17.25
N VAL A 885 17.17 -28.80 16.48
CA VAL A 885 15.83 -29.21 16.93
C VAL A 885 15.82 -30.66 17.45
N LYS A 886 16.60 -31.55 16.83
CA LYS A 886 16.65 -32.97 17.23
C LYS A 886 17.51 -33.25 18.48
N ARG A 887 18.38 -32.33 18.92
CA ARG A 887 19.26 -32.50 20.10
C ARG A 887 18.56 -32.29 21.44
N SER A 888 17.38 -31.66 21.47
CA SER A 888 16.58 -31.42 22.68
C SER A 888 15.76 -32.62 23.16
N GLY A 889 15.77 -33.75 22.42
CA GLY A 889 15.36 -35.05 22.94
C GLY A 889 13.86 -35.23 23.16
N THR A 890 13.12 -35.54 22.09
CA THR A 890 11.82 -36.21 22.22
C THR A 890 11.69 -37.25 21.11
N THR A 891 11.93 -38.51 21.46
CA THR A 891 11.49 -39.65 20.66
C THR A 891 9.96 -39.67 20.71
N PHE A 892 9.29 -39.23 19.64
CA PHE A 892 7.86 -39.52 19.46
C PHE A 892 7.74 -40.99 19.03
N GLY A 893 7.09 -41.79 19.88
CA GLY A 893 6.66 -43.13 19.54
C GLY A 893 5.68 -43.08 18.36
N SER A 894 5.82 -44.05 17.47
CA SER A 894 5.09 -44.28 16.22
C SER A 894 3.59 -44.05 16.28
#